data_AF-A0A2A2DJH4-F1
#
_entry.id   AF-A0A2A2DJH4-F1
#
_cell.length_a   1.000
_cell.length_b   1.000
_cell.length_c   1.000
_cell.angle_alpha   90.00
_cell.angle_beta   90.00
_cell.angle_gamma   90.00
#
_symmetry.space_group_name_H-M   'P 1'
#
loop_
_entity.id
_entity.type
_entity.pdbx_description
1 polymer ?
#
loop_
_entity_poly.entity_id
_entity_poly.type
_entity_poly.pdbx_seq_one_letter_code
_entity_poly.pdbx_strand_id
1 'polypeptide(L)'
;MKIKAILNQLMLCLYGLLTTSLAYSESIIIATPQQGVGIEVDVFDHPDASSEKPSSTSMVRFTLPAFYTPALQSFKGKIYMFWANNNDTNHIYYATSTEGKIWSKPQTIGVDSILSNVSVTVFKQKLVLTFADPQSRLKTITSEDSITWSSTKKINTLHTAVNNKPVVYNGQLFVFYSENSGKAIYYVTSNDGILWSQENLAFQESADSILTMAPVVYNGSLWVYYAFENGATFTRTYNRARHWGTKQELAGIKSNGFLNSATIIGERAFISSRSSTFYSDDGLHWSPYFSKNFPGYFTYPSGLGVSYAITASDLTAKDPQLPADLATGLSHTDYATFAWRSFIALNNMANVPLPANRGVGNPGTSFADSGKTPQSPSPLLWQTFAHRTELFPAVGKNTVGGPTRPFASNPQYSYVDFPNGVPLAPGASFAHYNNLDEATQIGQNTIFFPINPPQAAMSGSSYAPSNDSQILFEAKANPVVYEYAKNLDRYPDHIVLPNGAVEVKAAWRKLADIPASQRGRYHTATVVTYHGNDQKPVAYNEDYALVALHIIHKTPNYPTFIFATFEHQDSLTLPDKSPTGLYYIANYDKIVYPDLSGTPTATFSDGNTTHTVTLPKGAVADPKHNPPIYSGSNGIPEGQTGPIRVVQPQTVYSEVAAVNDQVTQFMNDSSEFNSSVWKYYRLKGVQAIPSSDQTDPDYYLANIMVESSQPGIQLFRGTNIFPIPADKILTNKRTVKNVNVPDYDHNIQSETMGGCMGCHGVAQTALKQGFSFLFDAINPTDRTSPTGFAGPETIGLPDALTMQKRALKYSLSLRNEDTVEKTGTQ
;
A
#
# COMPACT_ATOMS: atom_id res chain seq x y z
N MET A 1 17.31 -27.59 -4.78
CA MET A 1 16.84 -26.32 -5.39
C MET A 1 17.55 -26.14 -6.72
N LYS A 2 16.79 -26.03 -7.82
CA LYS A 2 17.34 -26.15 -9.18
C LYS A 2 17.84 -24.80 -9.69
N ILE A 3 19.03 -24.81 -10.28
CA ILE A 3 19.78 -23.74 -10.96
C ILE A 3 18.93 -22.83 -11.88
N LYS A 4 17.76 -23.29 -12.34
CA LYS A 4 16.76 -22.49 -13.09
C LYS A 4 16.19 -21.29 -12.32
N ALA A 5 16.03 -21.38 -10.99
CA ALA A 5 15.48 -20.26 -10.20
C ALA A 5 16.47 -19.08 -10.10
N ILE A 6 17.77 -19.41 -10.00
CA ILE A 6 18.86 -18.42 -9.95
C ILE A 6 19.05 -17.76 -11.33
N LEU A 7 18.94 -18.53 -12.42
CA LEU A 7 19.03 -18.01 -13.78
C LEU A 7 17.85 -17.11 -14.19
N ASN A 8 16.63 -17.35 -13.69
CA ASN A 8 15.50 -16.46 -13.93
C ASN A 8 15.61 -15.15 -13.16
N GLN A 9 16.18 -15.16 -11.94
CA GLN A 9 16.53 -13.92 -11.22
C GLN A 9 17.65 -13.13 -11.93
N LEU A 10 18.66 -13.82 -12.47
CA LEU A 10 19.75 -13.17 -13.21
C LEU A 10 19.34 -12.61 -14.58
N MET A 11 18.35 -13.20 -15.26
CA MET A 11 17.88 -12.68 -16.57
C MET A 11 17.03 -11.42 -16.45
N LEU A 12 16.36 -11.18 -15.32
CA LEU A 12 15.67 -9.92 -15.04
C LEU A 12 16.66 -8.80 -14.65
N CYS A 13 17.78 -9.13 -14.02
CA CYS A 13 18.83 -8.16 -13.71
C CYS A 13 19.68 -7.73 -14.93
N LEU A 14 19.77 -8.55 -15.98
CA LEU A 14 20.69 -8.29 -17.09
C LEU A 14 20.25 -7.21 -18.09
N TYR A 15 18.99 -6.73 -18.03
CA TYR A 15 18.52 -5.62 -18.86
C TYR A 15 18.70 -4.23 -18.22
N GLY A 16 19.27 -4.15 -17.01
CA GLY A 16 19.52 -2.90 -16.28
C GLY A 16 20.93 -2.31 -16.40
N LEU A 17 21.79 -2.86 -17.28
CA LEU A 17 23.19 -2.43 -17.42
C LEU A 17 23.39 -1.52 -18.63
N LEU A 18 22.93 -0.27 -18.51
CA LEU A 18 23.48 0.93 -19.16
C LEU A 18 23.01 2.17 -18.39
N THR A 19 23.97 2.94 -17.89
CA THR A 19 23.84 4.02 -16.90
C THR A 19 22.98 5.20 -17.37
N THR A 20 22.01 5.62 -16.55
CA THR A 20 21.64 7.02 -16.30
C THR A 20 21.05 7.12 -14.88
N SER A 21 21.38 8.18 -14.15
CA SER A 21 21.02 8.44 -12.74
C SER A 21 19.60 8.00 -12.36
N LEU A 22 19.50 7.09 -11.40
CA LEU A 22 18.24 6.73 -10.75
C LEU A 22 17.86 7.85 -9.78
N ALA A 23 16.68 8.44 -9.97
CA ALA A 23 16.11 9.35 -8.99
C ALA A 23 15.30 8.50 -7.99
N TYR A 24 15.97 7.97 -6.96
CA TYR A 24 15.24 7.57 -5.77
C TYR A 24 14.76 8.83 -5.05
N SER A 25 13.48 8.85 -4.71
CA SER A 25 12.85 9.94 -3.97
C SER A 25 13.23 9.96 -2.47
N GLU A 26 13.86 8.90 -1.98
CA GLU A 26 14.22 8.72 -0.57
C GLU A 26 15.68 9.05 -0.33
N SER A 27 15.95 9.81 0.72
CA SER A 27 17.32 10.16 1.12
C SER A 27 17.72 9.38 2.37
N ILE A 28 18.91 8.78 2.34
CA ILE A 28 19.53 8.25 3.57
C ILE A 28 20.23 9.38 4.30
N ILE A 29 20.09 9.37 5.62
CA ILE A 29 20.68 10.34 6.54
C ILE A 29 21.64 9.62 7.46
N ILE A 30 22.87 10.11 7.49
CA ILE A 30 23.95 9.61 8.35
C ILE A 30 24.27 10.72 9.34
N ALA A 31 23.96 10.50 10.61
CA ALA A 31 24.21 11.47 11.68
C ALA A 31 25.39 11.00 12.53
N THR A 32 26.51 11.71 12.43
CA THR A 32 27.75 11.33 13.12
C THR A 32 28.07 12.34 14.24
N PRO A 33 28.00 11.92 15.51
CA PRO A 33 28.31 12.79 16.64
C PRO A 33 29.80 13.13 16.71
N GLN A 34 30.09 14.40 16.98
CA GLN A 34 31.41 14.96 17.25
C GLN A 34 31.43 15.57 18.65
N GLN A 35 32.22 14.98 19.55
CA GLN A 35 32.27 15.37 20.95
C GLN A 35 32.66 16.85 21.11
N GLY A 36 31.90 17.58 21.93
CA GLY A 36 32.14 18.99 22.21
C GLY A 36 31.82 19.96 21.06
N VAL A 37 31.27 19.44 19.95
CA VAL A 37 30.92 20.25 18.76
C VAL A 37 29.43 20.14 18.43
N GLY A 38 28.93 18.93 18.24
CA GLY A 38 27.56 18.71 17.76
C GLY A 38 27.39 17.35 17.07
N ILE A 39 26.30 17.19 16.34
CA ILE A 39 26.10 16.08 15.41
C ILE A 39 26.16 16.62 13.99
N GLU A 40 27.11 16.11 13.21
CA GLU A 40 27.17 16.37 11.77
C GLU A 40 26.18 15.44 11.07
N VAL A 41 25.42 15.96 10.13
CA VAL A 41 24.36 15.23 9.44
C VAL A 41 24.60 15.31 7.94
N ASP A 42 24.87 14.15 7.35
CA ASP A 42 25.16 13.95 5.94
C ASP A 42 23.95 13.31 5.24
N VAL A 43 23.44 13.95 4.18
CA VAL A 43 22.26 13.52 3.43
C VAL A 43 22.69 13.03 2.05
N PHE A 44 22.18 11.87 1.63
CA PHE A 44 22.45 11.27 0.32
C PHE A 44 21.12 11.08 -0.40
N ASP A 45 20.85 11.93 -1.39
CA ASP A 45 19.63 11.90 -2.20
C ASP A 45 19.66 10.79 -3.29
N HIS A 46 20.81 10.12 -3.46
CA HIS A 46 21.00 8.98 -4.37
C HIS A 46 21.61 7.79 -3.61
N PRO A 47 20.81 7.10 -2.77
CA PRO A 47 21.28 6.01 -1.90
C PRO A 47 21.76 4.76 -2.65
N ASP A 48 21.36 4.61 -3.91
CA ASP A 48 21.72 3.51 -4.81
C ASP A 48 23.14 3.64 -5.39
N ALA A 49 23.67 4.87 -5.50
CA ALA A 49 25.04 5.10 -5.91
C ALA A 49 26.02 4.66 -4.81
N SER A 50 27.14 4.04 -5.18
CA SER A 50 28.27 3.82 -4.27
C SER A 50 28.88 5.19 -3.89
N SER A 51 28.34 5.87 -2.88
CA SER A 51 28.64 7.29 -2.65
C SER A 51 29.44 7.54 -1.38
N GLU A 52 30.68 8.02 -1.55
CA GLU A 52 31.49 8.61 -0.47
C GLU A 52 31.14 10.10 -0.21
N LYS A 53 30.26 10.71 -1.01
CA LYS A 53 29.99 12.15 -0.95
C LYS A 53 28.50 12.45 -0.71
N PRO A 54 28.16 13.17 0.37
CA PRO A 54 26.79 13.59 0.62
C PRO A 54 26.35 14.69 -0.35
N SER A 55 25.05 14.70 -0.66
CA SER A 55 24.36 15.79 -1.36
C SER A 55 24.34 17.07 -0.51
N SER A 56 24.27 16.92 0.81
CA SER A 56 24.27 18.02 1.78
C SER A 56 24.88 17.59 3.10
N THR A 57 25.65 18.47 3.73
CA THR A 57 26.16 18.29 5.10
C THR A 57 25.68 19.46 5.96
N SER A 58 25.15 19.15 7.14
CA SER A 58 24.70 20.15 8.13
C SER A 58 25.21 19.80 9.53
N MET A 59 25.04 20.70 10.49
CA MET A 59 25.51 20.49 11.87
C MET A 59 24.48 20.94 12.90
N VAL A 60 24.08 20.01 13.76
CA VAL A 60 23.25 20.26 14.95
C VAL A 60 24.19 20.49 16.13
N ARG A 61 24.36 21.76 16.51
CA ARG A 61 25.31 22.16 17.57
C ARG A 61 24.71 21.96 18.97
N PHE A 62 25.55 21.49 19.89
CA PHE A 62 25.28 21.50 21.33
C PHE A 62 26.58 21.78 22.10
N THR A 63 26.48 22.43 23.27
CA THR A 63 27.64 23.00 23.98
C THR A 63 28.23 22.10 25.07
N LEU A 64 27.54 21.03 25.46
CA LEU A 64 28.02 20.05 26.45
C LEU A 64 28.36 18.74 25.74
N PRO A 65 29.40 18.00 26.15
CA PRO A 65 29.73 16.74 25.48
C PRO A 65 28.55 15.76 25.59
N ALA A 66 27.84 15.51 24.49
CA ALA A 66 26.98 14.35 24.34
C ALA A 66 27.87 13.17 23.93
N PHE A 67 27.87 12.11 24.73
CA PHE A 67 28.67 10.90 24.45
C PHE A 67 27.82 9.75 23.92
N TYR A 68 26.50 9.95 23.78
CA TYR A 68 25.57 8.92 23.32
C TYR A 68 25.22 9.11 21.85
N THR A 69 25.06 7.99 21.17
CA THR A 69 24.84 7.91 19.73
C THR A 69 23.44 8.41 19.35
N PRO A 70 23.28 9.23 18.30
CA PRO A 70 21.97 9.63 17.84
C PRO A 70 21.17 8.46 17.27
N ALA A 71 19.85 8.51 17.44
CA ALA A 71 18.89 7.63 16.80
C ALA A 71 17.92 8.47 15.95
N LEU A 72 17.67 8.03 14.71
CA LEU A 72 16.84 8.74 13.75
C LEU A 72 15.58 7.96 13.41
N GLN A 73 14.47 8.67 13.20
CA GLN A 73 13.19 8.07 12.84
C GLN A 73 12.34 9.06 12.03
N SER A 74 11.76 8.62 10.91
CA SER A 74 10.69 9.38 10.24
C SER A 74 9.39 9.27 11.01
N PHE A 75 8.70 10.39 11.18
CA PHE A 75 7.39 10.48 11.81
C PHE A 75 6.64 11.72 11.33
N LYS A 76 5.45 11.52 10.77
CA LYS A 76 4.52 12.58 10.34
C LYS A 76 5.17 13.64 9.44
N GLY A 77 5.92 13.18 8.43
CA GLY A 77 6.55 14.04 7.42
C GLY A 77 7.82 14.77 7.88
N LYS A 78 8.38 14.40 9.03
CA LYS A 78 9.67 14.90 9.52
C LYS A 78 10.54 13.75 9.97
N ILE A 79 11.85 13.97 9.93
CA ILE A 79 12.82 13.11 10.58
C ILE A 79 13.17 13.72 11.93
N TYR A 80 13.10 12.88 12.95
CA TYR A 80 13.52 13.19 14.30
C TYR A 80 14.89 12.57 14.54
N MET A 81 15.77 13.31 15.20
CA MET A 81 17.04 12.83 15.71
C MET A 81 17.04 12.98 17.22
N PHE A 82 17.16 11.86 17.95
CA PHE A 82 17.18 11.81 19.40
C PHE A 82 18.56 11.44 19.92
N TRP A 83 18.98 12.02 21.04
CA TRP A 83 20.22 11.65 21.73
C TRP A 83 20.12 11.93 23.23
N ALA A 84 21.03 11.33 23.99
CA ALA A 84 21.19 11.59 25.42
C ALA A 84 22.51 12.31 25.71
N ASN A 85 22.63 12.87 26.91
CA ASN A 85 23.85 13.54 27.39
C ASN A 85 24.27 12.93 28.73
N ASN A 86 25.52 12.46 28.84
CA ASN A 86 26.00 11.77 30.04
C ASN A 86 25.97 12.63 31.31
N ASN A 87 25.98 13.95 31.16
CA ASN A 87 25.91 14.88 32.29
C ASN A 87 24.47 15.28 32.64
N ASP A 88 23.48 14.81 31.88
CA ASP A 88 22.07 15.13 32.07
C ASP A 88 21.25 13.85 32.11
N THR A 89 21.02 13.36 33.33
CA THR A 89 20.26 12.13 33.57
C THR A 89 18.76 12.33 33.49
N ASN A 90 18.25 13.53 33.21
CA ASN A 90 16.82 13.86 33.33
C ASN A 90 16.20 14.28 31.99
N HIS A 91 16.98 14.34 30.91
CA HIS A 91 16.47 14.75 29.61
C HIS A 91 16.96 13.88 28.46
N ILE A 92 16.05 13.67 27.52
CA ILE A 92 16.37 13.24 26.15
C ILE A 92 16.34 14.48 25.27
N TYR A 93 17.36 14.65 24.45
CA TYR A 93 17.47 15.75 23.51
C TYR A 93 16.97 15.32 22.13
N TYR A 94 16.40 16.25 21.37
CA TYR A 94 16.03 16.00 19.99
C TYR A 94 16.10 17.23 19.09
N ALA A 95 16.20 16.99 17.79
CA ALA A 95 16.05 17.98 16.74
C ALA A 95 15.23 17.37 15.60
N THR A 96 14.62 18.22 14.77
CA THR A 96 13.77 17.80 13.64
C THR A 96 14.20 18.46 12.34
N SER A 97 13.99 17.77 11.23
CA SER A 97 14.16 18.30 9.87
C SER A 97 13.16 17.62 8.93
N THR A 98 12.73 18.30 7.87
CA THR A 98 11.92 17.67 6.82
C THR A 98 12.76 16.72 5.96
N GLU A 99 13.93 17.16 5.49
CA GLU A 99 14.79 16.39 4.56
C GLU A 99 16.17 16.01 5.14
N GLY A 100 16.42 16.24 6.43
CA GLY A 100 17.75 16.11 7.04
C GLY A 100 18.75 17.22 6.71
N LYS A 101 18.37 18.23 5.92
CA LYS A 101 19.26 19.31 5.44
C LYS A 101 19.31 20.52 6.38
N ILE A 102 18.16 20.90 6.96
CA ILE A 102 18.02 22.06 7.84
C ILE A 102 17.30 21.62 9.12
N TRP A 103 18.03 21.65 10.23
CA TRP A 103 17.55 21.15 11.51
C TRP A 103 17.05 22.25 12.43
N SER A 104 16.03 21.94 13.22
CA SER A 104 15.59 22.77 14.34
C SER A 104 16.69 22.92 15.39
N LYS A 105 16.57 23.95 16.24
CA LYS A 105 17.37 24.01 17.47
C LYS A 105 17.09 22.78 18.35
N PRO A 106 18.09 22.29 19.10
CA PRO A 106 17.87 21.21 20.06
C PRO A 106 16.76 21.54 21.07
N GLN A 107 15.89 20.57 21.30
CA GLN A 107 14.80 20.58 22.27
C GLN A 107 14.99 19.43 23.26
N THR A 108 14.27 19.45 24.39
CA THR A 108 14.39 18.44 25.44
C THR A 108 13.05 17.81 25.80
N ILE A 109 13.10 16.54 26.19
CA ILE A 109 12.00 15.76 26.74
C ILE A 109 12.40 15.36 28.16
N GLY A 110 11.59 15.75 29.16
CA GLY A 110 11.83 15.38 30.55
C GLY A 110 11.56 13.89 30.79
N VAL A 111 12.50 13.23 31.45
CA VAL A 111 12.40 11.82 31.88
C VAL A 111 12.78 11.69 33.36
N ASP A 112 12.35 10.60 34.00
CA ASP A 112 12.68 10.34 35.41
C ASP A 112 14.18 10.11 35.63
N SER A 113 14.81 9.32 34.77
CA SER A 113 16.24 9.01 34.81
C SER A 113 16.72 8.30 33.53
N ILE A 114 17.91 8.64 33.02
CA ILE A 114 18.55 8.00 31.85
C ILE A 114 20.07 7.89 32.02
N LEU A 115 20.65 6.77 31.57
CA LEU A 115 22.11 6.53 31.52
C LEU A 115 22.59 5.86 30.21
N SER A 116 21.69 5.50 29.29
CA SER A 116 22.06 4.84 28.02
C SER A 116 21.86 5.70 26.79
N ASN A 117 22.23 5.17 25.63
CA ASN A 117 21.71 5.63 24.35
C ASN A 117 20.17 5.58 24.34
N VAL A 118 19.58 6.49 23.56
CA VAL A 118 18.15 6.46 23.23
C VAL A 118 17.99 5.70 21.92
N SER A 119 16.96 4.87 21.85
CA SER A 119 16.53 4.21 20.62
C SER A 119 15.07 4.54 20.34
N VAL A 120 14.66 4.51 19.09
CA VAL A 120 13.33 4.99 18.65
C VAL A 120 12.76 4.12 17.54
N THR A 121 11.43 3.97 17.52
CA THR A 121 10.65 3.47 16.38
C THR A 121 9.27 4.14 16.35
N VAL A 122 8.48 3.94 15.30
CA VAL A 122 7.04 4.29 15.29
C VAL A 122 6.20 3.04 15.44
N PHE A 123 5.25 3.04 16.37
CA PHE A 123 4.30 1.95 16.55
C PHE A 123 2.91 2.50 16.85
N LYS A 124 1.90 2.01 16.13
CA LYS A 124 0.50 2.47 16.24
C LYS A 124 0.37 3.99 16.25
N GLN A 125 0.99 4.65 15.26
CA GLN A 125 0.97 6.11 15.08
C GLN A 125 1.63 6.92 16.21
N LYS A 126 2.49 6.28 17.03
CA LYS A 126 3.24 6.94 18.10
C LYS A 126 4.73 6.76 17.92
N LEU A 127 5.49 7.81 18.21
CA LEU A 127 6.91 7.66 18.52
C LEU A 127 7.02 6.83 19.80
N VAL A 128 7.85 5.80 19.77
CA VAL A 128 8.19 4.98 20.94
C VAL A 128 9.69 5.05 21.16
N LEU A 129 10.08 5.68 22.27
CA LEU A 129 11.48 5.78 22.68
C LEU A 129 11.75 4.73 23.75
N THR A 130 12.91 4.10 23.67
CA THR A 130 13.42 3.16 24.67
C THR A 130 14.82 3.56 25.11
N PHE A 131 15.11 3.37 26.40
CA PHE A 131 16.36 3.73 27.03
C PHE A 131 16.50 2.97 28.36
N ALA A 132 17.66 3.03 28.99
CA ALA A 132 17.91 2.46 30.31
C ALA A 132 18.23 3.55 31.33
N ASP A 133 17.74 3.34 32.54
CA ASP A 133 18.03 4.20 33.69
C ASP A 133 19.41 3.91 34.32
N PRO A 134 19.85 4.65 35.36
CA PRO A 134 21.13 4.40 36.02
C PRO A 134 21.27 3.05 36.72
N GLN A 135 20.18 2.29 36.89
CA GLN A 135 20.21 0.89 37.33
C GLN A 135 20.16 -0.08 36.16
N SER A 136 20.38 0.40 34.93
CA SER A 136 20.35 -0.34 33.68
C SER A 136 19.01 -1.02 33.39
N ARG A 137 17.91 -0.50 33.95
CA ARG A 137 16.56 -1.05 33.75
C ARG A 137 15.92 -0.41 32.52
N LEU A 138 15.28 -1.23 31.68
CA LEU A 138 14.63 -0.77 30.46
C LEU A 138 13.42 0.14 30.77
N LYS A 139 13.37 1.28 30.10
CA LYS A 139 12.33 2.30 30.18
C LYS A 139 11.77 2.62 28.81
N THR A 140 10.55 3.15 28.77
CA THR A 140 9.91 3.66 27.56
C THR A 140 9.11 4.93 27.82
N ILE A 141 9.00 5.75 26.79
CA ILE A 141 8.16 6.95 26.73
C ILE A 141 7.60 7.07 25.31
N THR A 142 6.36 7.56 25.15
CA THR A 142 5.70 7.63 23.85
C THR A 142 5.06 8.99 23.59
N SER A 143 4.81 9.31 22.31
CA SER A 143 4.11 10.52 21.88
C SER A 143 3.37 10.31 20.56
N GLU A 144 2.13 10.80 20.46
CA GLU A 144 1.29 10.78 19.25
C GLU A 144 1.51 12.01 18.35
N ASP A 145 1.94 13.13 18.94
CA ASP A 145 2.01 14.44 18.32
C ASP A 145 3.42 15.07 18.36
N SER A 146 4.40 14.37 18.95
CA SER A 146 5.77 14.81 19.25
C SER A 146 5.91 15.99 20.22
N ILE A 147 4.80 16.48 20.77
CA ILE A 147 4.73 17.65 21.65
C ILE A 147 4.39 17.18 23.06
N THR A 148 3.36 16.35 23.18
CA THR A 148 2.87 15.77 24.41
C THR A 148 3.47 14.39 24.58
N TRP A 149 4.21 14.19 25.67
CA TRP A 149 4.88 12.93 25.98
C TRP A 149 4.20 12.24 27.17
N SER A 150 4.12 10.91 27.11
CA SER A 150 3.64 10.10 28.24
C SER A 150 4.56 10.22 29.46
N SER A 151 4.10 9.79 30.64
CA SER A 151 5.03 9.54 31.75
C SER A 151 5.98 8.39 31.40
N THR A 152 7.23 8.44 31.88
CA THR A 152 8.18 7.33 31.72
C THR A 152 7.65 6.07 32.39
N LYS A 153 7.71 4.93 31.68
CA LYS A 153 7.30 3.62 32.18
C LYS A 153 8.47 2.65 32.18
N LYS A 154 8.55 1.80 33.20
CA LYS A 154 9.50 0.68 33.23
C LYS A 154 8.95 -0.49 32.41
N ILE A 155 9.80 -1.11 31.60
CA ILE A 155 9.54 -2.41 30.99
C ILE A 155 10.22 -3.46 31.88
N ASN A 156 9.45 -4.45 32.35
CA ASN A 156 9.98 -5.45 33.28
C ASN A 156 10.82 -6.48 32.51
N THR A 157 12.14 -6.34 32.63
CA THR A 157 13.14 -7.28 32.12
C THR A 157 13.81 -8.00 33.29
N LEU A 158 14.30 -9.23 33.07
CA LEU A 158 15.09 -9.96 34.07
C LEU A 158 16.54 -9.49 34.04
N HIS A 159 17.06 -9.23 32.85
CA HIS A 159 18.43 -8.79 32.63
C HIS A 159 18.52 -7.27 32.44
N THR A 160 19.74 -6.74 32.60
CA THR A 160 20.05 -5.34 32.33
C THR A 160 20.00 -5.03 30.82
N ALA A 161 19.61 -3.80 30.46
CA ALA A 161 19.24 -3.45 29.08
C ALA A 161 19.89 -2.15 28.57
N VAL A 162 21.15 -1.91 28.94
CA VAL A 162 21.89 -0.70 28.52
C VAL A 162 21.97 -0.60 27.00
N ASN A 163 22.20 -1.73 26.32
CA ASN A 163 22.08 -1.83 24.88
C ASN A 163 20.67 -2.34 24.55
N ASN A 164 19.79 -1.46 24.05
CA ASN A 164 18.43 -1.82 23.64
C ASN A 164 18.05 -1.16 22.31
N LYS A 165 17.25 -1.87 21.50
CA LYS A 165 16.81 -1.42 20.17
C LYS A 165 15.37 -1.87 19.90
N PRO A 166 14.41 -0.94 19.70
CA PRO A 166 13.06 -1.27 19.29
C PRO A 166 12.99 -1.47 17.77
N VAL A 167 12.12 -2.37 17.32
CA VAL A 167 11.82 -2.62 15.91
C VAL A 167 10.41 -3.16 15.78
N VAL A 168 9.67 -2.73 14.76
CA VAL A 168 8.33 -3.27 14.47
C VAL A 168 8.46 -4.38 13.44
N TYR A 169 7.91 -5.56 13.73
CA TYR A 169 7.89 -6.68 12.81
C TYR A 169 6.56 -7.42 12.92
N ASN A 170 5.94 -7.67 11.77
CA ASN A 170 4.68 -8.42 11.68
C ASN A 170 3.57 -7.89 12.61
N GLY A 171 3.36 -6.56 12.62
CA GLY A 171 2.33 -5.92 13.46
C GLY A 171 2.64 -5.86 14.96
N GLN A 172 3.80 -6.35 15.39
CA GLN A 172 4.22 -6.39 16.78
C GLN A 172 5.47 -5.54 17.02
N LEU A 173 5.50 -4.83 18.14
CA LEU A 173 6.67 -4.08 18.59
C LEU A 173 7.60 -5.02 19.35
N PHE A 174 8.84 -5.17 18.89
CA PHE A 174 9.92 -5.86 19.58
C PHE A 174 10.86 -4.84 20.22
N VAL A 175 11.37 -5.13 21.41
CA VAL A 175 12.52 -4.42 21.98
C VAL A 175 13.58 -5.46 22.30
N PHE A 176 14.63 -5.49 21.49
CA PHE A 176 15.81 -6.30 21.75
C PHE A 176 16.68 -5.62 22.79
N TYR A 177 17.39 -6.41 23.59
CA TYR A 177 18.43 -5.91 24.50
C TYR A 177 19.48 -6.95 24.86
N SER A 178 20.63 -6.47 25.31
CA SER A 178 21.70 -7.29 25.87
C SER A 178 22.28 -6.64 27.11
N GLU A 179 22.80 -7.47 28.02
CA GLU A 179 23.62 -6.97 29.12
C GLU A 179 24.94 -6.41 28.59
N ASN A 180 25.55 -5.50 29.35
CA ASN A 180 26.88 -5.01 29.02
C ASN A 180 27.87 -6.17 29.14
N SER A 181 28.57 -6.50 28.05
CA SER A 181 29.46 -7.66 27.95
C SER A 181 28.77 -9.01 28.22
N GLY A 182 27.45 -9.09 28.02
CA GLY A 182 26.67 -10.33 28.13
C GLY A 182 26.90 -11.28 26.95
N LYS A 183 26.49 -12.54 27.08
CA LYS A 183 26.61 -13.55 26.02
C LYS A 183 25.30 -13.85 25.28
N ALA A 184 24.23 -13.14 25.60
CA ALA A 184 22.90 -13.40 25.07
C ALA A 184 22.22 -12.11 24.61
N ILE A 185 21.34 -12.26 23.61
CA ILE A 185 20.37 -11.24 23.24
C ILE A 185 18.99 -11.71 23.70
N TYR A 186 18.27 -10.80 24.33
CA TYR A 186 16.92 -10.99 24.83
C TYR A 186 15.97 -10.07 24.08
N TYR A 187 14.67 -10.35 24.17
CA TYR A 187 13.65 -9.44 23.69
C TYR A 187 12.36 -9.53 24.48
N VAL A 188 11.62 -8.43 24.45
CA VAL A 188 10.22 -8.34 24.89
C VAL A 188 9.39 -7.82 23.73
N THR A 189 8.10 -8.18 23.70
CA THR A 189 7.19 -7.76 22.64
C THR A 189 5.93 -7.09 23.16
N SER A 190 5.28 -6.29 22.33
CA SER A 190 4.01 -5.63 22.63
C SER A 190 3.11 -5.52 21.40
N ASN A 191 1.80 -5.76 21.60
CA ASN A 191 0.77 -5.61 20.56
C ASN A 191 0.07 -4.24 20.62
N ASP A 192 0.28 -3.47 21.69
CA ASP A 192 -0.40 -2.19 21.96
C ASP A 192 0.54 -1.06 22.40
N GLY A 193 1.83 -1.36 22.60
CA GLY A 193 2.84 -0.42 23.08
C GLY A 193 2.74 -0.11 24.58
N ILE A 194 1.85 -0.80 25.30
CA ILE A 194 1.54 -0.55 26.71
C ILE A 194 1.83 -1.81 27.54
N LEU A 195 1.27 -2.94 27.13
CA LEU A 195 1.46 -4.23 27.75
C LEU A 195 2.61 -4.96 27.06
N TRP A 196 3.52 -5.48 27.86
CA TRP A 196 4.74 -6.13 27.40
C TRP A 196 4.71 -7.61 27.77
N SER A 197 5.25 -8.44 26.87
CA SER A 197 5.48 -9.85 27.15
C SER A 197 6.48 -10.04 28.29
N GLN A 198 6.57 -11.27 28.78
CA GLN A 198 7.76 -11.68 29.53
C GLN A 198 9.00 -11.62 28.63
N GLU A 199 10.17 -11.54 29.24
CA GLU A 199 11.45 -11.63 28.55
C GLU A 199 11.58 -12.99 27.85
N ASN A 200 12.04 -12.96 26.60
CA ASN A 200 12.37 -14.12 25.80
C ASN A 200 13.86 -14.11 25.47
N LEU A 201 14.50 -15.28 25.49
CA LEU A 201 15.84 -15.45 24.96
C LEU A 201 15.76 -15.50 23.42
N ALA A 202 16.43 -14.59 22.72
CA ALA A 202 16.59 -14.70 21.27
C ALA A 202 17.60 -15.81 20.95
N PHE A 203 18.82 -15.66 21.46
CA PHE A 203 19.90 -16.62 21.32
C PHE A 203 21.03 -16.31 22.31
N GLN A 204 21.88 -17.31 22.54
CA GLN A 204 23.05 -17.22 23.40
C GLN A 204 24.30 -17.71 22.65
N GLU A 205 25.40 -17.00 22.82
CA GLU A 205 26.70 -17.30 22.24
C GLU A 205 27.64 -17.90 23.30
N SER A 206 28.58 -18.75 22.86
CA SER A 206 29.48 -19.48 23.75
C SER A 206 30.88 -18.87 23.83
N ALA A 207 31.40 -18.37 22.70
CA ALA A 207 32.79 -17.97 22.54
C ALA A 207 33.10 -16.61 23.17
N ASP A 208 32.37 -15.56 22.79
CA ASP A 208 32.67 -14.17 23.14
C ASP A 208 31.43 -13.42 23.66
N SER A 209 31.69 -12.27 24.30
CA SER A 209 30.66 -11.35 24.78
C SER A 209 30.18 -10.41 23.66
N ILE A 210 28.88 -10.15 23.66
CA ILE A 210 28.19 -9.26 22.73
C ILE A 210 28.44 -7.82 23.15
N LEU A 211 28.97 -7.04 22.22
CA LEU A 211 29.25 -5.62 22.39
C LEU A 211 28.02 -4.77 22.02
N THR A 212 27.45 -5.03 20.84
CA THR A 212 26.38 -4.22 20.25
C THR A 212 25.48 -5.01 19.32
N MET A 213 24.30 -4.47 19.01
CA MET A 213 23.37 -5.02 18.02
C MET A 213 22.62 -3.92 17.26
N ALA A 214 22.13 -4.27 16.07
CA ALA A 214 21.29 -3.44 15.22
C ALA A 214 20.20 -4.31 14.56
N PRO A 215 18.98 -4.35 15.11
CA PRO A 215 17.87 -5.04 14.46
C PRO A 215 17.29 -4.20 13.32
N VAL A 216 16.83 -4.85 12.25
CA VAL A 216 16.15 -4.22 11.11
C VAL A 216 15.27 -5.24 10.40
N VAL A 217 14.12 -4.81 9.86
CA VAL A 217 13.34 -5.67 8.97
C VAL A 217 13.81 -5.45 7.54
N TYR A 218 14.32 -6.50 6.93
CA TYR A 218 14.89 -6.48 5.58
C TYR A 218 14.45 -7.73 4.82
N ASN A 219 13.97 -7.54 3.60
CA ASN A 219 13.46 -8.60 2.73
C ASN A 219 12.41 -9.49 3.44
N GLY A 220 11.50 -8.86 4.20
CA GLY A 220 10.41 -9.53 4.89
C GLY A 220 10.77 -10.37 6.12
N SER A 221 12.04 -10.38 6.55
CA SER A 221 12.51 -11.03 7.77
C SER A 221 13.06 -10.01 8.77
N LEU A 222 12.99 -10.34 10.06
CA LEU A 222 13.64 -9.54 11.09
C LEU A 222 15.10 -9.99 11.23
N TRP A 223 16.04 -9.12 10.87
CA TRP A 223 17.47 -9.37 11.02
C TRP A 223 17.95 -8.76 12.33
N VAL A 224 18.76 -9.51 13.07
CA VAL A 224 19.49 -8.99 14.23
C VAL A 224 20.97 -9.11 13.92
N TYR A 225 21.56 -8.00 13.47
CA TYR A 225 23.00 -7.86 13.33
C TYR A 225 23.63 -7.61 14.70
N TYR A 226 24.74 -8.25 15.01
CA TYR A 226 25.42 -8.08 16.28
C TYR A 226 26.92 -8.26 16.14
N ALA A 227 27.64 -7.77 17.14
CA ALA A 227 29.08 -7.85 17.16
C ALA A 227 29.63 -8.22 18.54
N PHE A 228 30.77 -8.88 18.52
CA PHE A 228 31.52 -9.23 19.70
C PHE A 228 32.55 -8.17 20.08
N GLU A 229 33.01 -8.21 21.32
CA GLU A 229 34.09 -7.34 21.82
C GLU A 229 35.40 -7.49 21.03
N ASN A 230 35.66 -8.68 20.47
CA ASN A 230 36.82 -8.93 19.60
C ASN A 230 36.67 -8.33 18.19
N GLY A 231 35.53 -7.70 17.89
CA GLY A 231 35.26 -7.05 16.61
C GLY A 231 34.54 -7.92 15.57
N ALA A 232 34.40 -9.23 15.80
CA ALA A 232 33.72 -10.12 14.87
C ALA A 232 32.21 -9.80 14.80
N THR A 233 31.65 -9.81 13.60
CA THR A 233 30.27 -9.40 13.33
C THR A 233 29.45 -10.53 12.72
N PHE A 234 28.23 -10.70 13.21
CA PHE A 234 27.34 -11.80 12.84
C PHE A 234 25.91 -11.31 12.66
N THR A 235 25.07 -12.19 12.15
CA THR A 235 23.61 -11.99 12.12
C THR A 235 22.86 -13.29 12.33
N ARG A 236 21.62 -13.13 12.76
CA ARG A 236 20.57 -14.16 12.74
C ARG A 236 19.28 -13.51 12.28
N THR A 237 18.50 -14.26 11.52
CA THR A 237 17.17 -13.85 11.08
C THR A 237 16.10 -14.47 11.95
N TYR A 238 15.01 -13.75 12.18
CA TYR A 238 13.80 -14.23 12.78
C TYR A 238 12.71 -14.17 11.72
N ASN A 239 12.22 -15.35 11.33
CA ASN A 239 11.24 -15.46 10.25
C ASN A 239 9.80 -15.34 10.76
N ARG A 240 8.84 -15.26 9.84
CA ARG A 240 7.41 -15.11 10.18
C ARG A 240 6.84 -16.32 10.92
N ALA A 241 7.43 -17.50 10.73
CA ALA A 241 7.12 -18.71 11.48
C ALA A 241 7.69 -18.70 12.91
N ARG A 242 8.19 -17.56 13.40
CA ARG A 242 8.74 -17.36 14.75
C ARG A 242 9.98 -18.19 15.07
N HIS A 243 10.75 -18.54 14.05
CA HIS A 243 11.99 -19.29 14.21
C HIS A 243 13.21 -18.40 13.99
N TRP A 244 14.19 -18.56 14.88
CA TRP A 244 15.54 -18.02 14.70
C TRP A 244 16.34 -18.88 13.72
N GLY A 245 16.96 -18.22 12.75
CA GLY A 245 17.93 -18.80 11.85
C GLY A 245 19.26 -19.12 12.52
N THR A 246 20.13 -19.77 11.76
CA THR A 246 21.50 -20.05 12.19
C THR A 246 22.35 -18.78 12.22
N LYS A 247 23.40 -18.78 13.05
CA LYS A 247 24.40 -17.72 13.05
C LYS A 247 25.11 -17.66 11.69
N GLN A 248 25.21 -16.48 11.12
CA GLN A 248 25.94 -16.21 9.88
C GLN A 248 26.94 -15.08 10.11
N GLU A 249 28.14 -15.21 9.55
CA GLU A 249 29.18 -14.18 9.60
C GLU A 249 28.92 -13.09 8.56
N LEU A 250 29.20 -11.83 8.90
CA LEU A 250 29.09 -10.72 7.96
C LEU A 250 30.41 -10.54 7.22
N ALA A 251 30.35 -10.43 5.90
CA ALA A 251 31.52 -10.12 5.07
C ALA A 251 31.61 -8.62 4.79
N GLY A 252 32.82 -8.07 4.82
CA GLY A 252 33.11 -6.70 4.34
C GLY A 252 33.09 -5.58 5.39
N ILE A 253 32.52 -5.82 6.58
CA ILE A 253 32.62 -4.89 7.71
C ILE A 253 33.96 -5.12 8.43
N LYS A 254 34.99 -4.36 8.05
CA LYS A 254 36.37 -4.51 8.56
C LYS A 254 36.70 -3.69 9.81
N SER A 255 35.80 -2.82 10.27
CA SER A 255 35.97 -2.03 11.51
C SER A 255 35.81 -2.92 12.74
N ASN A 256 36.36 -2.53 13.90
CA ASN A 256 36.30 -3.24 15.20
C ASN A 256 34.86 -3.42 15.77
N GLY A 257 33.94 -4.03 15.02
CA GLY A 257 32.66 -4.58 15.45
C GLY A 257 31.56 -3.64 15.93
N PHE A 258 31.80 -2.39 16.35
CA PHE A 258 30.73 -1.61 17.01
C PHE A 258 29.59 -1.24 16.03
N LEU A 259 28.50 -2.01 16.00
CA LEU A 259 27.29 -1.77 15.19
C LEU A 259 26.34 -0.88 15.98
N ASN A 260 25.61 0.02 15.31
CA ASN A 260 24.72 0.94 16.03
C ASN A 260 23.29 1.03 15.49
N SER A 261 23.16 1.23 14.18
CA SER A 261 21.89 1.45 13.52
C SER A 261 21.90 0.76 12.17
N ALA A 262 20.73 0.26 11.77
CA ALA A 262 20.48 -0.30 10.46
C ALA A 262 19.14 0.23 9.94
N THR A 263 19.05 0.44 8.63
CA THR A 263 17.85 0.90 7.95
C THR A 263 17.83 0.36 6.53
N ILE A 264 16.74 0.61 5.78
CA ILE A 264 16.62 0.18 4.39
C ILE A 264 16.09 1.31 3.52
N ILE A 265 16.46 1.30 2.24
CA ILE A 265 15.80 2.08 1.18
C ILE A 265 15.59 1.12 0.01
N GLY A 266 14.33 0.94 -0.40
CA GLY A 266 13.97 -0.06 -1.40
C GLY A 266 14.52 -1.45 -1.04
N GLU A 267 15.31 -2.04 -1.95
CA GLU A 267 15.89 -3.38 -1.78
C GLU A 267 17.27 -3.38 -1.11
N ARG A 268 17.75 -2.24 -0.59
CA ARG A 268 19.09 -2.13 -0.02
C ARG A 268 19.04 -1.90 1.48
N ALA A 269 19.84 -2.67 2.21
CA ALA A 269 20.08 -2.46 3.63
C ALA A 269 21.31 -1.58 3.86
N PHE A 270 21.29 -0.77 4.90
CA PHE A 270 22.39 0.05 5.37
C PHE A 270 22.67 -0.25 6.84
N ILE A 271 23.94 -0.26 7.22
CA ILE A 271 24.36 -0.45 8.61
C ILE A 271 25.54 0.45 8.95
N SER A 272 25.51 1.04 10.13
CA SER A 272 26.61 1.87 10.65
C SER A 272 27.51 1.03 11.56
N SER A 273 28.82 1.14 11.37
CA SER A 273 29.83 0.70 12.34
C SER A 273 30.84 1.80 12.61
N ARG A 274 30.94 2.24 13.87
CA ARG A 274 31.66 3.49 14.22
C ARG A 274 31.21 4.63 13.29
N SER A 275 32.13 5.47 12.81
CA SER A 275 31.83 6.57 11.89
C SER A 275 31.76 6.15 10.41
N SER A 276 31.68 4.84 10.14
CA SER A 276 31.52 4.28 8.79
C SER A 276 30.13 3.69 8.61
N THR A 277 29.60 3.82 7.40
CA THR A 277 28.35 3.23 6.96
C THR A 277 28.63 2.30 5.79
N PHE A 278 27.91 1.17 5.77
CA PHE A 278 28.02 0.14 4.76
C PHE A 278 26.63 -0.12 4.18
N TYR A 279 26.59 -0.63 2.95
CA TYR A 279 25.37 -1.07 2.31
C TYR A 279 25.46 -2.54 1.90
N SER A 280 24.30 -3.19 1.75
CA SER A 280 24.18 -4.57 1.29
C SER A 280 22.89 -4.77 0.50
N ASP A 281 22.99 -5.54 -0.58
CA ASP A 281 21.84 -5.95 -1.41
C ASP A 281 21.37 -7.38 -1.05
N ASP A 282 22.01 -8.06 -0.09
CA ASP A 282 21.63 -9.40 0.37
C ASP A 282 21.59 -9.58 1.90
N GLY A 283 22.01 -8.56 2.64
CA GLY A 283 22.05 -8.53 4.10
C GLY A 283 23.26 -9.24 4.72
N LEU A 284 24.17 -9.84 3.94
CA LEU A 284 25.32 -10.61 4.43
C LEU A 284 26.66 -10.08 3.93
N HIS A 285 26.72 -9.64 2.68
CA HIS A 285 27.91 -9.05 2.07
C HIS A 285 27.76 -7.54 2.05
N TRP A 286 28.67 -6.86 2.75
CA TRP A 286 28.62 -5.42 2.96
C TRP A 286 29.74 -4.72 2.22
N SER A 287 29.39 -3.65 1.51
CA SER A 287 30.34 -2.76 0.86
C SER A 287 30.39 -1.42 1.61
N PRO A 288 31.58 -0.78 1.73
CA PRO A 288 31.67 0.57 2.26
C PRO A 288 30.78 1.52 1.47
N TYR A 289 30.00 2.33 2.18
CA TYR A 289 29.18 3.38 1.59
C TYR A 289 29.83 4.73 1.85
N PHE A 290 29.94 5.12 3.12
CA PHE A 290 30.43 6.42 3.54
C PHE A 290 31.26 6.29 4.82
N SER A 291 32.24 7.17 5.01
CA SER A 291 32.99 7.23 6.27
C SER A 291 33.37 8.66 6.59
N LYS A 292 33.25 9.03 7.87
CA LYS A 292 33.75 10.29 8.42
C LYS A 292 34.96 10.04 9.31
N ASN A 293 36.04 10.77 9.01
CA ASN A 293 37.22 10.84 9.86
C ASN A 293 37.25 12.20 10.56
N PHE A 294 37.04 12.20 11.88
CA PHE A 294 37.28 13.39 12.70
C PHE A 294 38.71 13.34 13.27
N PRO A 295 39.46 14.45 13.28
CA PRO A 295 40.77 14.49 13.93
C PRO A 295 40.64 14.21 15.45
N GLY A 296 41.28 13.15 15.94
CA GLY A 296 41.32 12.76 17.37
C GLY A 296 40.59 11.46 17.72
N TYR A 297 40.66 11.01 18.98
CA TYR A 297 40.12 9.73 19.49
C TYR A 297 38.58 9.70 19.71
N PHE A 298 37.83 10.58 19.05
CA PHE A 298 36.43 10.90 19.41
C PHE A 298 35.39 10.47 18.37
N THR A 299 35.66 9.46 17.54
CA THR A 299 34.70 8.96 16.55
C THR A 299 33.69 8.03 17.20
N TYR A 300 32.51 8.55 17.49
CA TYR A 300 31.36 7.78 17.95
C TYR A 300 30.60 7.15 16.78
N PRO A 301 29.78 6.12 17.02
CA PRO A 301 29.00 5.48 15.97
C PRO A 301 28.00 6.44 15.32
N SER A 302 27.74 6.29 14.03
CA SER A 302 26.72 7.08 13.33
C SER A 302 25.32 6.51 13.59
N GLY A 303 24.32 7.39 13.72
CA GLY A 303 22.91 7.03 13.59
C GLY A 303 22.48 7.05 12.13
N LEU A 304 21.61 6.11 11.73
CA LEU A 304 21.03 6.08 10.39
C LEU A 304 19.53 6.38 10.44
N GLY A 305 19.04 7.11 9.46
CA GLY A 305 17.62 7.38 9.23
C GLY A 305 17.30 7.58 7.76
N VAL A 306 16.00 7.60 7.43
CA VAL A 306 15.51 7.81 6.06
C VAL A 306 14.48 8.92 6.05
N SER A 307 14.57 9.79 5.05
CA SER A 307 13.52 10.77 4.75
C SER A 307 12.46 10.16 3.83
N TYR A 308 11.22 10.06 4.32
CA TYR A 308 10.04 9.74 3.49
C TYR A 308 9.20 10.98 3.18
N ALA A 309 9.73 12.19 3.39
CA ALA A 309 9.04 13.41 3.00
C ALA A 309 8.89 13.45 1.47
N ILE A 310 7.67 13.75 1.01
CA ILE A 310 7.44 14.01 -0.41
C ILE A 310 8.06 15.35 -0.79
N THR A 311 8.70 15.42 -1.96
CA THR A 311 9.43 16.61 -2.42
C THR A 311 8.91 17.06 -3.78
N ALA A 312 9.14 18.33 -4.13
CA ALA A 312 8.82 18.83 -5.46
C ALA A 312 9.55 18.04 -6.58
N SER A 313 10.77 17.57 -6.31
CA SER A 313 11.52 16.71 -7.23
C SER A 313 10.83 15.39 -7.52
N ASP A 314 10.04 14.84 -6.59
CA ASP A 314 9.30 13.60 -6.83
C ASP A 314 8.33 13.74 -8.01
N LEU A 315 7.78 14.94 -8.21
CA LEU A 315 6.81 15.21 -9.28
C LEU A 315 7.46 15.55 -10.63
N THR A 316 8.69 16.08 -10.61
CA THR A 316 9.37 16.62 -11.81
C THR A 316 10.59 15.82 -12.25
N ALA A 317 11.11 14.93 -11.39
CA ALA A 317 12.22 14.06 -11.74
C ALA A 317 11.83 13.14 -12.89
N LYS A 318 12.79 12.93 -13.79
CA LYS A 318 12.65 11.94 -14.84
C LYS A 318 12.84 10.54 -14.27
N ASP A 319 12.28 9.56 -14.96
CA ASP A 319 12.37 8.16 -14.60
C ASP A 319 11.87 7.83 -13.17
N PRO A 320 10.69 8.33 -12.75
CA PRO A 320 10.15 7.99 -11.44
C PRO A 320 9.93 6.47 -11.34
N GLN A 321 10.65 5.83 -10.42
CA GLN A 321 10.55 4.40 -10.18
C GLN A 321 9.43 4.07 -9.22
N LEU A 322 8.80 2.91 -9.45
CA LEU A 322 7.88 2.35 -8.48
C LEU A 322 8.68 1.99 -7.19
N PRO A 323 8.26 2.47 -6.00
CA PRO A 323 9.00 2.20 -4.77
C PRO A 323 9.06 0.69 -4.44
N ALA A 324 10.25 0.12 -4.31
CA ALA A 324 10.40 -1.34 -4.19
C ALA A 324 10.00 -1.90 -2.81
N ASP A 325 10.30 -1.18 -1.73
CA ASP A 325 9.92 -1.55 -0.37
C ASP A 325 9.94 -0.33 0.54
N LEU A 326 9.52 -0.53 1.79
CA LEU A 326 9.46 0.48 2.82
C LEU A 326 9.95 -0.12 4.15
N ALA A 327 10.65 0.66 4.97
CA ALA A 327 11.02 0.23 6.31
C ALA A 327 9.77 -0.01 7.18
N THR A 328 9.86 -0.90 8.16
CA THR A 328 8.79 -1.06 9.15
C THR A 328 8.88 0.00 10.26
N GLY A 329 7.78 0.18 10.99
CA GLY A 329 7.73 1.13 12.09
C GLY A 329 7.71 2.57 11.61
N LEU A 330 6.72 2.88 10.77
CA LEU A 330 6.49 4.19 10.17
C LEU A 330 5.11 4.74 10.51
N SER A 331 4.92 6.04 10.26
CA SER A 331 3.64 6.72 10.42
C SER A 331 2.77 6.60 9.17
N HIS A 332 1.46 6.76 9.34
CA HIS A 332 0.51 6.84 8.23
C HIS A 332 0.84 7.88 7.17
N THR A 333 1.43 9.02 7.57
CA THR A 333 1.98 10.02 6.65
C THR A 333 3.03 9.42 5.69
N ASP A 334 3.92 8.55 6.18
CA ASP A 334 4.93 7.91 5.35
C ASP A 334 4.29 6.93 4.35
N TYR A 335 3.24 6.20 4.77
CA TYR A 335 2.44 5.36 3.86
C TYR A 335 1.72 6.18 2.78
N ALA A 336 1.21 7.37 3.13
CA ALA A 336 0.58 8.27 2.17
C ALA A 336 1.60 8.80 1.16
N THR A 337 2.84 9.10 1.57
CA THR A 337 3.92 9.44 0.62
C THR A 337 4.26 8.26 -0.31
N PHE A 338 4.37 7.04 0.23
CA PHE A 338 4.60 5.84 -0.57
C PHE A 338 3.51 5.65 -1.64
N ALA A 339 2.24 5.87 -1.25
CA ALA A 339 1.11 5.81 -2.16
C ALA A 339 1.20 6.87 -3.27
N TRP A 340 1.55 8.11 -2.94
CA TRP A 340 1.79 9.17 -3.93
C TRP A 340 2.93 8.84 -4.90
N ARG A 341 4.06 8.33 -4.40
CA ARG A 341 5.19 7.90 -5.25
C ARG A 341 4.80 6.75 -6.17
N SER A 342 4.01 5.81 -5.69
CA SER A 342 3.44 4.74 -6.53
C SER A 342 2.54 5.32 -7.63
N PHE A 343 1.69 6.30 -7.31
CA PHE A 343 0.85 6.97 -8.30
C PHE A 343 1.67 7.76 -9.33
N ILE A 344 2.70 8.49 -8.89
CA ILE A 344 3.62 9.25 -9.74
C ILE A 344 4.31 8.33 -10.74
N ALA A 345 4.90 7.22 -10.27
CA ALA A 345 5.59 6.25 -11.12
C ALA A 345 4.64 5.57 -12.12
N LEU A 346 3.48 5.10 -11.65
CA LEU A 346 2.50 4.40 -12.49
C LEU A 346 1.86 5.32 -13.54
N ASN A 347 1.74 6.61 -13.25
CA ASN A 347 1.22 7.63 -14.16
C ASN A 347 2.33 8.43 -14.86
N ASN A 348 3.58 7.94 -14.87
CA ASN A 348 4.55 8.32 -15.90
C ASN A 348 4.17 7.67 -17.24
N MET A 349 4.67 8.22 -18.35
CA MET A 349 4.48 7.59 -19.66
C MET A 349 5.22 6.25 -19.73
N ALA A 350 4.66 5.29 -20.45
CA ALA A 350 5.34 4.03 -20.75
C ALA A 350 6.46 4.25 -21.77
N ASN A 351 7.51 3.46 -21.64
CA ASN A 351 8.66 3.50 -22.55
C ASN A 351 8.27 3.04 -23.96
N VAL A 352 8.89 3.62 -24.98
CA VAL A 352 8.63 3.35 -26.40
C VAL A 352 9.88 2.77 -27.06
N PRO A 353 9.76 1.94 -28.12
CA PRO A 353 8.54 1.56 -28.82
C PRO A 353 7.68 0.53 -28.06
N LEU A 354 6.36 0.67 -28.18
CA LEU A 354 5.38 -0.33 -27.74
C LEU A 354 5.05 -1.29 -28.90
N PRO A 355 4.72 -2.58 -28.63
CA PRO A 355 4.55 -3.20 -27.32
C PRO A 355 5.85 -3.73 -26.68
N ALA A 356 7.01 -3.54 -27.30
CA ALA A 356 8.28 -4.13 -26.85
C ALA A 356 8.62 -3.75 -25.39
N ASN A 357 8.30 -2.52 -24.99
CA ASN A 357 8.61 -1.96 -23.68
C ASN A 357 7.38 -1.80 -22.76
N ARG A 358 6.32 -2.61 -22.95
CA ARG A 358 5.18 -2.61 -22.01
C ARG A 358 5.66 -2.86 -20.58
N GLY A 359 4.99 -2.25 -19.61
CA GLY A 359 5.28 -2.45 -18.19
C GLY A 359 6.60 -1.81 -17.73
N VAL A 360 7.25 -1.01 -18.58
CA VAL A 360 8.47 -0.26 -18.28
C VAL A 360 8.17 1.23 -18.38
N GLY A 361 8.47 2.00 -17.32
CA GLY A 361 8.32 3.45 -17.31
C GLY A 361 9.31 4.11 -18.27
N ASN A 362 8.94 5.24 -18.87
CA ASN A 362 9.82 5.97 -19.77
C ASN A 362 10.88 6.76 -18.96
N PRO A 363 12.17 6.44 -19.12
CA PRO A 363 13.22 7.10 -18.36
C PRO A 363 13.47 8.55 -18.82
N GLY A 364 12.99 8.94 -19.99
CA GLY A 364 13.13 10.27 -20.54
C GLY A 364 12.12 11.29 -20.01
N THR A 365 11.11 10.85 -19.26
CA THR A 365 9.93 11.67 -18.90
C THR A 365 9.63 11.63 -17.41
N SER A 366 8.91 12.65 -16.94
CA SER A 366 8.46 12.79 -15.56
C SER A 366 6.94 12.66 -15.43
N PHE A 367 6.45 12.60 -14.19
CA PHE A 367 5.02 12.70 -13.90
C PHE A 367 4.42 14.05 -14.33
N ALA A 368 5.19 15.14 -14.22
CA ALA A 368 4.77 16.44 -14.75
C ALA A 368 4.51 16.37 -16.27
N ASP A 369 5.38 15.69 -17.03
CA ASP A 369 5.27 15.59 -18.48
C ASP A 369 4.02 14.82 -18.93
N SER A 370 3.67 13.74 -18.24
CA SER A 370 2.50 12.92 -18.59
C SER A 370 1.17 13.65 -18.39
N GLY A 371 1.14 14.67 -17.53
CA GLY A 371 -0.07 15.41 -17.19
C GLY A 371 -0.33 16.64 -18.06
N LYS A 372 0.61 17.06 -18.92
CA LYS A 372 0.55 18.32 -19.69
C LYS A 372 -0.65 18.41 -20.64
N THR A 373 -1.19 17.27 -21.05
CA THR A 373 -2.37 17.17 -21.92
C THR A 373 -3.32 16.10 -21.40
N PRO A 374 -4.64 16.22 -21.63
CA PRO A 374 -5.61 15.21 -21.21
C PRO A 374 -5.29 13.81 -21.70
N GLN A 375 -4.89 13.67 -22.96
CA GLN A 375 -4.37 12.42 -23.49
C GLN A 375 -2.86 12.54 -23.58
N SER A 376 -2.14 11.71 -22.84
CA SER A 376 -0.68 11.69 -22.88
C SER A 376 -0.17 11.20 -24.26
N PRO A 377 0.99 11.69 -24.74
CA PRO A 377 1.56 11.27 -26.03
C PRO A 377 1.83 9.77 -26.18
N SER A 378 2.09 9.08 -25.07
CA SER A 378 2.20 7.63 -24.94
C SER A 378 1.28 7.17 -23.81
N PRO A 379 0.71 5.96 -23.83
CA PRO A 379 -0.03 5.42 -22.69
C PRO A 379 0.78 5.52 -21.39
N LEU A 380 0.10 5.71 -20.27
CA LEU A 380 0.73 5.67 -18.96
C LEU A 380 1.26 4.26 -18.66
N LEU A 381 2.26 4.16 -17.78
CA LEU A 381 2.91 2.90 -17.43
C LEU A 381 1.88 1.83 -17.05
N TRP A 382 0.99 2.13 -16.10
CA TRP A 382 -0.03 1.17 -15.66
C TRP A 382 -1.01 0.79 -16.78
N GLN A 383 -1.30 1.70 -17.73
CA GLN A 383 -2.17 1.39 -18.86
C GLN A 383 -1.54 0.31 -19.74
N THR A 384 -0.22 0.17 -19.77
CA THR A 384 0.45 -0.91 -20.51
C THR A 384 0.53 -2.24 -19.77
N PHE A 385 0.08 -2.33 -18.52
CA PHE A 385 -0.05 -3.60 -17.81
C PHE A 385 -1.01 -4.56 -18.51
N ALA A 386 -0.92 -5.86 -18.19
CA ALA A 386 -1.80 -6.85 -18.78
C ALA A 386 -3.20 -6.70 -18.20
N HIS A 387 -4.20 -6.49 -19.05
CA HIS A 387 -5.60 -6.56 -18.65
C HIS A 387 -5.94 -7.95 -18.09
N ARG A 388 -6.96 -8.08 -17.23
CA ARG A 388 -7.35 -9.36 -16.61
C ARG A 388 -7.53 -10.51 -17.62
N THR A 389 -8.05 -10.23 -18.81
CA THR A 389 -8.22 -11.22 -19.89
C THR A 389 -6.94 -11.47 -20.69
N GLU A 390 -5.95 -10.58 -20.63
CA GLU A 390 -4.61 -10.88 -21.15
C GLU A 390 -3.86 -11.78 -20.17
N LEU A 391 -4.04 -11.53 -18.86
CA LEU A 391 -3.51 -12.37 -17.79
C LEU A 391 -4.12 -13.77 -17.82
N PHE A 392 -5.44 -13.86 -18.03
CA PHE A 392 -6.18 -15.12 -18.12
C PHE A 392 -7.04 -15.14 -19.40
N PRO A 393 -6.43 -15.38 -20.57
CA PRO A 393 -7.14 -15.44 -21.83
C PRO A 393 -8.04 -16.67 -21.90
N ALA A 394 -9.09 -16.58 -22.73
CA ALA A 394 -9.94 -17.72 -23.01
C ALA A 394 -9.15 -18.83 -23.71
N VAL A 395 -8.95 -19.93 -22.99
CA VAL A 395 -8.27 -21.11 -23.50
C VAL A 395 -9.14 -22.33 -23.33
N GLY A 396 -8.91 -23.35 -24.16
CA GLY A 396 -9.47 -24.68 -23.93
C GLY A 396 -9.06 -25.24 -22.57
N LYS A 397 -9.57 -26.43 -22.22
CA LYS A 397 -9.32 -27.11 -20.94
C LYS A 397 -7.85 -27.00 -20.51
N ASN A 398 -7.59 -26.33 -19.40
CA ASN A 398 -6.24 -26.07 -18.91
C ASN A 398 -6.20 -26.21 -17.39
N THR A 399 -5.21 -26.93 -16.88
CA THR A 399 -5.02 -27.19 -15.46
C THR A 399 -4.34 -26.03 -14.70
N VAL A 400 -3.91 -24.97 -15.38
CA VAL A 400 -3.21 -23.83 -14.76
C VAL A 400 -3.73 -22.47 -15.18
N GLY A 401 -4.21 -22.37 -16.42
CA GLY A 401 -4.88 -21.18 -16.93
C GLY A 401 -4.12 -19.89 -16.66
N GLY A 402 -3.08 -19.60 -17.44
CA GLY A 402 -2.30 -18.35 -17.37
C GLY A 402 -2.17 -17.71 -18.76
N PRO A 403 -1.40 -16.62 -18.89
CA PRO A 403 -1.26 -15.95 -20.18
C PRO A 403 -0.53 -16.84 -21.19
N THR A 404 -0.99 -16.83 -22.44
CA THR A 404 -0.45 -17.69 -23.52
C THR A 404 0.56 -16.99 -24.43
N ARG A 405 0.73 -15.68 -24.26
CA ARG A 405 1.57 -14.83 -25.12
C ARG A 405 2.72 -14.22 -24.31
N PRO A 406 3.82 -13.79 -24.94
CA PRO A 406 4.80 -12.93 -24.29
C PRO A 406 4.12 -11.64 -23.79
N PHE A 407 4.52 -11.12 -22.62
CA PHE A 407 3.96 -9.87 -22.08
C PHE A 407 4.12 -8.69 -23.06
N ALA A 408 5.27 -8.61 -23.74
CA ALA A 408 5.60 -7.62 -24.76
C ALA A 408 4.87 -7.83 -26.11
N SER A 409 3.58 -8.21 -26.05
CA SER A 409 2.71 -8.40 -27.20
C SER A 409 1.66 -7.28 -27.28
N ASN A 410 1.12 -7.07 -28.49
CA ASN A 410 -0.07 -6.24 -28.66
C ASN A 410 -1.24 -6.78 -27.83
N PRO A 411 -2.06 -5.89 -27.23
CA PRO A 411 -3.20 -6.29 -26.42
C PRO A 411 -4.16 -7.18 -27.22
N GLN A 412 -4.78 -8.12 -26.52
CA GLN A 412 -5.81 -9.00 -27.06
C GLN A 412 -6.79 -9.37 -25.97
N TYR A 413 -8.06 -9.25 -26.29
CA TYR A 413 -9.16 -9.50 -25.35
C TYR A 413 -9.98 -10.67 -25.87
N SER A 414 -9.91 -11.78 -25.14
CA SER A 414 -10.70 -12.98 -25.41
C SER A 414 -11.44 -13.42 -24.16
N TYR A 415 -12.60 -14.04 -24.38
CA TYR A 415 -13.52 -14.48 -23.34
C TYR A 415 -13.99 -15.90 -23.63
N VAL A 416 -14.41 -16.64 -22.62
CA VAL A 416 -14.85 -18.04 -22.80
C VAL A 416 -15.98 -18.14 -23.84
N ASP A 417 -16.94 -17.22 -23.77
CA ASP A 417 -18.06 -17.16 -24.71
C ASP A 417 -17.66 -16.53 -26.06
N PHE A 418 -16.51 -15.86 -26.12
CA PHE A 418 -15.98 -15.16 -27.30
C PHE A 418 -14.46 -15.41 -27.46
N PRO A 419 -14.04 -16.65 -27.75
CA PRO A 419 -12.62 -17.03 -27.72
C PRO A 419 -11.78 -16.33 -28.80
N ASN A 420 -12.41 -15.89 -29.88
CA ASN A 420 -11.77 -15.12 -30.96
C ASN A 420 -11.92 -13.59 -30.78
N GLY A 421 -12.39 -13.14 -29.61
CA GLY A 421 -12.77 -11.76 -29.37
C GLY A 421 -14.22 -11.49 -29.76
N VAL A 422 -14.77 -10.42 -29.18
CA VAL A 422 -16.11 -9.91 -29.49
C VAL A 422 -16.13 -9.24 -30.87
N PRO A 423 -17.24 -9.31 -31.64
CA PRO A 423 -17.36 -8.57 -32.90
C PRO A 423 -17.08 -7.06 -32.71
N LEU A 424 -16.24 -6.50 -33.58
CA LEU A 424 -15.89 -5.07 -33.58
C LEU A 424 -16.92 -4.27 -34.37
N ALA A 425 -17.28 -3.10 -33.85
CA ALA A 425 -17.98 -2.07 -34.61
C ALA A 425 -17.12 -1.58 -35.80
N PRO A 426 -17.71 -1.01 -36.86
CA PRO A 426 -16.95 -0.45 -37.97
C PRO A 426 -15.88 0.55 -37.50
N GLY A 427 -14.62 0.32 -37.87
CA GLY A 427 -13.48 1.17 -37.49
C GLY A 427 -12.91 0.91 -36.10
N ALA A 428 -13.51 0.03 -35.30
CA ALA A 428 -12.97 -0.33 -33.99
C ALA A 428 -11.82 -1.33 -34.09
N SER A 429 -11.00 -1.38 -33.04
CA SER A 429 -9.81 -2.21 -32.88
C SER A 429 -9.62 -2.62 -31.43
N PHE A 430 -9.03 -3.80 -31.22
CA PHE A 430 -8.56 -4.26 -29.91
C PHE A 430 -7.10 -3.83 -29.62
N ALA A 431 -6.49 -3.01 -30.48
CA ALA A 431 -5.12 -2.53 -30.29
C ALA A 431 -4.98 -1.44 -29.20
N HIS A 432 -6.08 -1.00 -28.59
CA HIS A 432 -6.06 -0.08 -27.45
C HIS A 432 -5.70 -0.81 -26.18
N TYR A 433 -4.96 -0.15 -25.29
CA TYR A 433 -4.48 -0.77 -24.05
C TYR A 433 -5.54 -0.86 -22.94
N ASN A 434 -6.51 0.05 -22.93
CA ASN A 434 -7.57 0.09 -21.93
C ASN A 434 -8.82 -0.63 -22.44
N ASN A 435 -9.33 -1.58 -21.66
CA ASN A 435 -10.46 -2.41 -22.02
C ASN A 435 -11.47 -2.44 -20.88
N LEU A 436 -12.55 -1.69 -21.03
CA LEU A 436 -13.54 -1.48 -19.97
C LEU A 436 -14.62 -2.55 -20.08
N ASP A 437 -14.31 -3.74 -19.57
CA ASP A 437 -15.18 -4.92 -19.65
C ASP A 437 -16.02 -5.19 -18.41
N GLU A 438 -15.96 -4.28 -17.43
CA GLU A 438 -16.80 -4.26 -16.24
C GLU A 438 -17.71 -3.03 -16.27
N ALA A 439 -19.02 -3.26 -16.29
CA ALA A 439 -20.04 -2.21 -16.25
C ALA A 439 -20.66 -2.10 -14.84
N THR A 440 -20.17 -2.91 -13.90
CA THR A 440 -20.66 -3.04 -12.54
C THR A 440 -19.47 -3.12 -11.59
N GLN A 441 -19.66 -2.66 -10.36
CA GLN A 441 -18.68 -2.91 -9.29
C GLN A 441 -18.82 -4.37 -8.86
N ILE A 442 -18.11 -5.27 -9.54
CA ILE A 442 -18.16 -6.73 -9.32
C ILE A 442 -19.61 -7.25 -9.23
N GLY A 443 -20.55 -6.74 -10.02
CA GLY A 443 -21.96 -7.16 -9.98
C GLY A 443 -22.78 -6.80 -8.72
N GLN A 444 -22.25 -5.96 -7.82
CA GLN A 444 -22.96 -5.49 -6.63
C GLN A 444 -23.81 -4.25 -6.91
N ASN A 445 -23.32 -3.34 -7.76
CA ASN A 445 -24.01 -2.12 -8.13
C ASN A 445 -23.53 -1.60 -9.48
N THR A 446 -24.29 -0.65 -10.03
CA THR A 446 -23.93 0.16 -11.20
C THR A 446 -23.97 1.63 -10.83
N ILE A 447 -22.91 2.38 -11.18
CA ILE A 447 -22.74 3.78 -10.81
C ILE A 447 -22.95 4.67 -12.04
N PHE A 448 -23.64 5.78 -11.84
CA PHE A 448 -24.01 6.72 -12.90
C PHE A 448 -23.71 8.16 -12.48
N PHE A 449 -23.12 8.91 -13.41
CA PHE A 449 -23.10 10.36 -13.38
C PHE A 449 -24.28 10.91 -14.17
N PRO A 450 -25.10 11.79 -13.57
CA PRO A 450 -26.10 12.51 -14.31
C PRO A 450 -25.51 13.32 -15.47
N ILE A 451 -26.13 13.25 -16.64
CA ILE A 451 -25.77 14.13 -17.78
C ILE A 451 -26.25 15.57 -17.56
N ASN A 452 -27.30 15.76 -16.76
CA ASN A 452 -27.82 17.04 -16.30
C ASN A 452 -27.60 17.20 -14.78
N PRO A 453 -26.35 17.28 -14.31
CA PRO A 453 -26.05 17.25 -12.88
C PRO A 453 -26.67 18.45 -12.15
N PRO A 454 -27.18 18.26 -10.91
CA PRO A 454 -27.11 17.03 -10.12
C PRO A 454 -28.28 16.05 -10.32
N GLN A 455 -29.11 16.23 -11.34
CA GLN A 455 -30.39 15.52 -11.48
C GLN A 455 -30.26 14.31 -12.40
N ALA A 456 -30.49 13.12 -11.85
CA ALA A 456 -30.56 11.88 -12.63
C ALA A 456 -31.64 11.97 -13.73
N ALA A 457 -31.39 11.34 -14.88
CA ALA A 457 -32.28 11.35 -16.02
C ALA A 457 -33.62 10.66 -15.71
N MET A 458 -34.71 11.30 -16.13
CA MET A 458 -36.07 10.78 -16.01
C MET A 458 -36.74 10.66 -17.38
N SER A 459 -37.58 9.64 -17.54
CA SER A 459 -38.52 9.44 -18.63
C SER A 459 -39.94 9.43 -18.05
N GLY A 460 -40.67 10.53 -18.22
CA GLY A 460 -41.93 10.75 -17.52
C GLY A 460 -41.73 10.79 -16.00
N SER A 461 -42.40 9.89 -15.27
CA SER A 461 -42.24 9.73 -13.81
C SER A 461 -41.21 8.66 -13.40
N SER A 462 -40.54 8.00 -14.35
CA SER A 462 -39.58 6.92 -14.11
C SER A 462 -38.14 7.39 -14.34
N TYR A 463 -37.16 6.79 -13.66
CA TYR A 463 -35.76 6.98 -14.00
C TYR A 463 -35.40 6.30 -15.32
N ALA A 464 -34.44 6.89 -16.02
CA ALA A 464 -33.83 6.30 -17.20
C ALA A 464 -32.30 6.29 -17.05
N PRO A 465 -31.74 5.42 -16.16
CA PRO A 465 -30.29 5.41 -15.92
C PRO A 465 -29.44 5.20 -17.16
N SER A 466 -29.99 4.54 -18.19
CA SER A 466 -29.34 4.37 -19.50
C SER A 466 -29.09 5.67 -20.27
N ASN A 467 -29.75 6.78 -19.89
CA ASN A 467 -29.52 8.11 -20.46
C ASN A 467 -28.45 8.90 -19.68
N ASP A 468 -28.04 8.40 -18.52
CA ASP A 468 -26.96 8.98 -17.72
C ASP A 468 -25.63 8.28 -18.02
N SER A 469 -24.52 8.93 -17.66
CA SER A 469 -23.18 8.45 -17.95
C SER A 469 -22.78 7.34 -16.97
N GLN A 470 -22.76 6.09 -17.43
CA GLN A 470 -22.33 4.96 -16.61
C GLN A 470 -20.83 4.95 -16.39
N ILE A 471 -20.40 4.65 -15.16
CA ILE A 471 -19.00 4.38 -14.83
C ILE A 471 -18.66 2.94 -15.19
N LEU A 472 -17.53 2.78 -15.89
CA LEU A 472 -16.99 1.49 -16.30
C LEU A 472 -15.63 1.25 -15.67
N PHE A 473 -15.26 -0.02 -15.53
CA PHE A 473 -14.03 -0.43 -14.87
C PHE A 473 -13.19 -1.38 -15.71
N GLU A 474 -11.92 -1.44 -15.35
CA GLU A 474 -10.98 -2.46 -15.81
C GLU A 474 -10.05 -2.83 -14.66
N ALA A 475 -9.51 -4.05 -14.71
CA ALA A 475 -8.48 -4.51 -13.79
C ALA A 475 -7.26 -5.03 -14.56
N LYS A 476 -6.07 -4.70 -14.08
CA LYS A 476 -4.80 -5.01 -14.75
C LYS A 476 -3.73 -5.44 -13.76
N ALA A 477 -2.78 -6.24 -14.24
CA ALA A 477 -1.67 -6.74 -13.45
C ALA A 477 -0.33 -6.49 -14.16
N ASN A 478 0.69 -6.16 -13.37
CA ASN A 478 2.02 -5.84 -13.87
C ASN A 478 2.77 -7.10 -14.35
N PRO A 479 3.96 -6.94 -14.97
CA PRO A 479 4.75 -8.07 -15.47
C PRO A 479 5.08 -9.14 -14.41
N VAL A 480 5.21 -8.75 -13.14
CA VAL A 480 5.51 -9.67 -12.03
C VAL A 480 4.38 -10.68 -11.81
N VAL A 481 3.13 -10.19 -11.75
CA VAL A 481 1.95 -11.07 -11.63
C VAL A 481 1.76 -11.88 -12.92
N TYR A 482 2.01 -11.28 -14.08
CA TYR A 482 1.90 -11.96 -15.37
C TYR A 482 2.84 -13.16 -15.47
N GLU A 483 4.11 -12.98 -15.15
CA GLU A 483 5.10 -14.06 -15.19
C GLU A 483 4.86 -15.08 -14.07
N TYR A 484 4.33 -14.68 -12.91
CA TYR A 484 3.87 -15.64 -11.91
C TYR A 484 2.76 -16.54 -12.46
N ALA A 485 1.69 -15.95 -13.00
CA ALA A 485 0.54 -16.68 -13.56
C ALA A 485 0.95 -17.61 -14.72
N LYS A 486 1.86 -17.13 -15.58
CA LYS A 486 2.39 -17.90 -16.73
C LYS A 486 3.15 -19.16 -16.31
N ASN A 487 3.87 -19.08 -15.20
CA ASN A 487 4.75 -20.14 -14.71
C ASN A 487 4.05 -21.07 -13.70
N LEU A 488 2.74 -20.95 -13.50
CA LEU A 488 1.99 -21.94 -12.73
C LEU A 488 1.96 -23.28 -13.49
N ASP A 489 2.48 -24.34 -12.87
CA ASP A 489 2.38 -25.73 -13.37
C ASP A 489 1.12 -26.46 -12.87
N ARG A 490 0.56 -25.98 -11.76
CA ARG A 490 -0.76 -26.35 -11.21
C ARG A 490 -1.29 -25.19 -10.37
N TYR A 491 -2.62 -25.07 -10.22
CA TYR A 491 -3.18 -24.15 -9.24
C TYR A 491 -2.80 -24.59 -7.82
N PRO A 492 -2.10 -23.75 -7.03
CA PRO A 492 -1.68 -24.11 -5.68
C PRO A 492 -2.85 -24.03 -4.70
N ASP A 493 -2.70 -24.65 -3.51
CA ASP A 493 -3.72 -24.56 -2.46
C ASP A 493 -3.97 -23.10 -2.04
N HIS A 494 -2.93 -22.27 -2.08
CA HIS A 494 -3.03 -20.82 -1.89
C HIS A 494 -2.12 -20.08 -2.87
N ILE A 495 -2.64 -19.04 -3.50
CA ILE A 495 -1.85 -18.11 -4.30
C ILE A 495 -1.01 -17.23 -3.37
N VAL A 496 0.28 -17.14 -3.67
CA VAL A 496 1.21 -16.23 -3.01
C VAL A 496 1.95 -15.47 -4.10
N LEU A 497 1.48 -14.26 -4.37
CA LEU A 497 2.12 -13.40 -5.37
C LEU A 497 3.54 -13.01 -4.93
N PRO A 498 4.48 -12.85 -5.88
CA PRO A 498 5.84 -12.41 -5.58
C PRO A 498 5.89 -10.95 -5.09
N ASN A 499 6.98 -10.58 -4.44
CA ASN A 499 7.27 -9.16 -4.16
C ASN A 499 7.38 -8.38 -5.48
N GLY A 500 6.98 -7.11 -5.47
CA GLY A 500 6.86 -6.28 -6.67
C GLY A 500 5.58 -6.56 -7.48
N ALA A 501 4.70 -7.45 -7.02
CA ALA A 501 3.38 -7.62 -7.62
C ALA A 501 2.56 -6.34 -7.46
N VAL A 502 2.04 -5.84 -8.59
CA VAL A 502 1.11 -4.70 -8.64
C VAL A 502 -0.12 -5.08 -9.44
N GLU A 503 -1.27 -4.85 -8.83
CA GLU A 503 -2.56 -4.88 -9.49
C GLU A 503 -3.19 -3.48 -9.42
N VAL A 504 -3.90 -3.11 -10.49
CA VAL A 504 -4.63 -1.84 -10.55
C VAL A 504 -6.07 -2.08 -10.96
N LYS A 505 -6.98 -1.32 -10.36
CA LYS A 505 -8.37 -1.20 -10.80
C LYS A 505 -8.69 0.26 -11.10
N ALA A 506 -9.15 0.54 -12.31
CA ALA A 506 -9.45 1.90 -12.75
C ALA A 506 -10.96 2.08 -12.97
N ALA A 507 -11.47 3.27 -12.67
CA ALA A 507 -12.84 3.66 -12.98
C ALA A 507 -12.84 4.82 -13.97
N TRP A 508 -13.75 4.76 -14.94
CA TRP A 508 -13.75 5.64 -16.11
C TRP A 508 -15.15 6.18 -16.39
N ARG A 509 -15.22 7.48 -16.73
CA ARG A 509 -16.44 8.17 -17.16
C ARG A 509 -16.35 8.50 -18.65
N LYS A 510 -17.45 8.36 -19.39
CA LYS A 510 -17.47 8.68 -20.82
C LYS A 510 -17.17 10.17 -21.05
N LEU A 511 -16.18 10.47 -21.90
CA LEU A 511 -15.69 11.85 -22.08
C LEU A 511 -16.73 12.77 -22.71
N ALA A 512 -17.54 12.22 -23.64
CA ALA A 512 -18.58 12.98 -24.33
C ALA A 512 -19.62 13.57 -23.36
N ASP A 513 -19.85 12.90 -22.22
CA ASP A 513 -20.83 13.27 -21.20
C ASP A 513 -20.27 14.25 -20.14
N ILE A 514 -19.01 14.68 -20.32
CA ILE A 514 -18.38 15.74 -19.53
C ILE A 514 -18.48 17.05 -20.32
N PRO A 515 -18.91 18.17 -19.69
CA PRO A 515 -18.94 19.48 -20.35
C PRO A 515 -17.58 19.82 -20.98
N ALA A 516 -17.58 20.32 -22.22
CA ALA A 516 -16.35 20.55 -22.98
C ALA A 516 -15.33 21.44 -22.23
N SER A 517 -15.81 22.44 -21.47
CA SER A 517 -14.98 23.32 -20.64
C SER A 517 -14.28 22.63 -19.46
N GLN A 518 -14.73 21.43 -19.08
CA GLN A 518 -14.18 20.66 -17.96
C GLN A 518 -13.31 19.49 -18.39
N ARG A 519 -13.38 19.06 -19.67
CA ARG A 519 -12.64 17.89 -20.18
C ARG A 519 -11.12 18.00 -20.01
N GLY A 520 -10.58 19.22 -20.07
CA GLY A 520 -9.16 19.50 -19.87
C GLY A 520 -8.60 19.17 -18.47
N ARG A 521 -9.46 18.76 -17.53
CA ARG A 521 -9.10 18.43 -16.14
C ARG A 521 -8.82 16.95 -15.94
N TYR A 522 -9.17 16.09 -16.89
CA TYR A 522 -9.10 14.64 -16.74
C TYR A 522 -7.97 14.07 -17.59
N HIS A 523 -7.29 13.05 -17.07
CA HIS A 523 -6.58 12.12 -17.93
C HIS A 523 -7.59 11.32 -18.77
N THR A 524 -7.33 11.17 -20.06
CA THR A 524 -8.22 10.54 -21.02
C THR A 524 -7.49 9.49 -21.85
N ALA A 525 -8.25 8.49 -22.29
CA ALA A 525 -7.76 7.47 -23.20
C ALA A 525 -8.88 7.03 -24.14
N THR A 526 -8.50 6.62 -25.35
CA THR A 526 -9.37 5.83 -26.21
C THR A 526 -9.36 4.39 -25.71
N VAL A 527 -10.53 3.88 -25.36
CA VAL A 527 -10.72 2.59 -24.67
C VAL A 527 -11.60 1.66 -25.49
N VAL A 528 -11.53 0.36 -25.21
CA VAL A 528 -12.51 -0.62 -25.71
C VAL A 528 -13.72 -0.65 -24.77
N THR A 529 -14.92 -0.45 -25.31
CA THR A 529 -16.20 -0.57 -24.60
C THR A 529 -17.11 -1.60 -25.27
N TYR A 530 -18.13 -2.07 -24.56
CA TYR A 530 -19.03 -3.11 -25.04
C TYR A 530 -20.49 -2.66 -25.01
N HIS A 531 -21.17 -2.74 -26.15
CA HIS A 531 -22.57 -2.34 -26.32
C HIS A 531 -23.43 -3.54 -26.73
N GLY A 532 -24.75 -3.39 -26.68
CA GLY A 532 -25.71 -4.45 -27.01
C GLY A 532 -26.19 -5.19 -25.77
N ASN A 533 -26.22 -6.52 -25.83
CA ASN A 533 -26.49 -7.36 -24.66
C ASN A 533 -25.33 -8.34 -24.43
N ASP A 534 -25.20 -8.85 -23.22
CA ASP A 534 -24.06 -9.70 -22.82
C ASP A 534 -23.91 -10.99 -23.66
N GLN A 535 -24.98 -11.48 -24.31
CA GLN A 535 -24.92 -12.65 -25.20
C GLN A 535 -24.51 -12.31 -26.64
N LYS A 536 -24.69 -11.05 -27.07
CA LYS A 536 -24.32 -10.54 -28.38
C LYS A 536 -23.66 -9.15 -28.24
N PRO A 537 -22.54 -9.05 -27.52
CA PRO A 537 -21.86 -7.79 -27.36
C PRO A 537 -21.24 -7.35 -28.68
N VAL A 538 -21.06 -6.04 -28.85
CA VAL A 538 -20.27 -5.44 -29.93
C VAL A 538 -19.28 -4.48 -29.29
N ALA A 539 -18.00 -4.61 -29.66
CA ALA A 539 -16.91 -3.81 -29.13
C ALA A 539 -16.76 -2.51 -29.92
N TYR A 540 -16.65 -1.38 -29.22
CA TYR A 540 -16.45 -0.04 -29.77
C TYR A 540 -15.15 0.56 -29.24
N ASN A 541 -14.65 1.60 -29.91
CA ASN A 541 -13.62 2.47 -29.36
C ASN A 541 -14.21 3.85 -29.06
N GLU A 542 -14.07 4.29 -27.83
CA GLU A 542 -14.63 5.55 -27.33
C GLU A 542 -13.62 6.24 -26.40
N ASP A 543 -13.72 7.56 -26.25
CA ASP A 543 -12.87 8.29 -25.32
C ASP A 543 -13.50 8.37 -23.93
N TYR A 544 -12.72 8.01 -22.92
CA TYR A 544 -13.13 8.01 -21.52
C TYR A 544 -12.12 8.78 -20.67
N ALA A 545 -12.61 9.35 -19.57
CA ALA A 545 -11.88 10.10 -18.57
C ALA A 545 -11.67 9.27 -17.29
N LEU A 546 -10.43 9.21 -16.80
CA LEU A 546 -10.08 8.49 -15.59
C LEU A 546 -10.66 9.23 -14.37
N VAL A 547 -11.48 8.57 -13.56
CA VAL A 547 -12.10 9.18 -12.36
C VAL A 547 -11.59 8.56 -11.06
N ALA A 548 -11.02 7.36 -11.10
CA ALA A 548 -10.35 6.76 -9.95
C ALA A 548 -9.32 5.71 -10.37
N LEU A 549 -8.30 5.52 -9.53
CA LEU A 549 -7.29 4.49 -9.67
C LEU A 549 -7.00 3.85 -8.31
N HIS A 550 -7.25 2.56 -8.19
CA HIS A 550 -6.86 1.73 -7.07
C HIS A 550 -5.55 1.00 -7.39
N ILE A 551 -4.61 1.01 -6.45
CA ILE A 551 -3.27 0.45 -6.59
C ILE A 551 -3.05 -0.54 -5.44
N ILE A 552 -2.75 -1.79 -5.77
CA ILE A 552 -2.53 -2.89 -4.83
C ILE A 552 -1.08 -3.35 -5.01
N HIS A 553 -0.22 -3.06 -4.04
CA HIS A 553 1.22 -3.24 -4.19
C HIS A 553 1.79 -4.12 -3.09
N LYS A 554 2.39 -5.26 -3.48
CA LYS A 554 3.12 -6.13 -2.56
C LYS A 554 4.60 -5.79 -2.52
N THR A 555 5.11 -5.52 -1.33
CA THR A 555 6.54 -5.35 -1.09
C THR A 555 7.06 -6.40 -0.09
N PRO A 556 8.38 -6.66 -0.01
CA PRO A 556 8.93 -7.66 0.90
C PRO A 556 8.50 -7.47 2.36
N ASN A 557 8.54 -6.25 2.88
CA ASN A 557 8.15 -5.95 4.27
C ASN A 557 6.63 -5.85 4.48
N TYR A 558 5.85 -5.67 3.42
CA TYR A 558 4.38 -5.53 3.47
C TYR A 558 3.69 -6.68 2.68
N PRO A 559 3.73 -7.92 3.22
CA PRO A 559 3.28 -9.11 2.51
C PRO A 559 1.75 -9.22 2.39
N THR A 560 1.01 -8.41 3.16
CA THR A 560 -0.45 -8.23 3.08
C THR A 560 -0.86 -7.15 2.09
N PHE A 561 0.09 -6.66 1.29
CA PHE A 561 -0.07 -5.60 0.32
C PHE A 561 -0.36 -4.24 0.95
N ILE A 562 0.04 -3.20 0.23
CA ILE A 562 -0.31 -1.81 0.48
C ILE A 562 -1.40 -1.46 -0.53
N PHE A 563 -2.57 -1.06 -0.03
CA PHE A 563 -3.71 -0.65 -0.84
C PHE A 563 -3.77 0.87 -0.83
N ALA A 564 -3.68 1.49 -2.00
CA ALA A 564 -3.79 2.93 -2.15
C ALA A 564 -4.88 3.27 -3.17
N THR A 565 -5.64 4.32 -2.90
CA THR A 565 -6.76 4.66 -3.77
C THR A 565 -6.75 6.15 -4.08
N PHE A 566 -6.78 6.49 -5.37
CA PHE A 566 -6.84 7.87 -5.87
C PHE A 566 -8.19 8.13 -6.52
N GLU A 567 -8.69 9.35 -6.36
CA GLU A 567 -9.93 9.82 -6.98
C GLU A 567 -9.72 11.17 -7.65
N HIS A 568 -10.52 11.43 -8.69
CA HIS A 568 -10.62 12.76 -9.27
C HIS A 568 -11.46 13.66 -8.35
N GLN A 569 -11.02 14.89 -8.10
CA GLN A 569 -11.69 15.81 -7.16
C GLN A 569 -13.12 16.18 -7.61
N ASP A 570 -13.38 16.13 -8.92
CA ASP A 570 -14.71 16.46 -9.47
C ASP A 570 -15.68 15.26 -9.45
N SER A 571 -15.42 14.28 -8.60
CA SER A 571 -16.23 13.07 -8.47
C SER A 571 -17.59 13.31 -7.80
N LEU A 572 -17.60 14.01 -6.66
CA LEU A 572 -18.83 14.36 -5.92
C LEU A 572 -19.26 15.81 -6.10
N THR A 573 -18.33 16.67 -6.45
CA THR A 573 -18.57 18.11 -6.58
C THR A 573 -18.07 18.59 -7.93
N LEU A 574 -18.85 19.42 -8.61
CA LEU A 574 -18.42 20.13 -9.82
C LEU A 574 -17.38 21.21 -9.46
N PRO A 575 -16.72 21.83 -10.48
CA PRO A 575 -15.74 22.88 -10.23
C PRO A 575 -16.28 24.07 -9.43
N ASP A 576 -17.57 24.38 -9.54
CA ASP A 576 -18.28 25.42 -8.78
C ASP A 576 -18.72 24.97 -7.37
N LYS A 577 -18.28 23.78 -6.93
CA LYS A 577 -18.59 23.11 -5.66
C LYS A 577 -20.03 22.60 -5.51
N SER A 578 -20.89 22.76 -6.52
CA SER A 578 -22.20 22.13 -6.53
C SER A 578 -22.07 20.59 -6.63
N PRO A 579 -23.04 19.80 -6.14
CA PRO A 579 -22.94 18.35 -6.22
C PRO A 579 -22.99 17.85 -7.67
N THR A 580 -22.27 16.77 -7.98
CA THR A 580 -22.37 16.09 -9.29
C THR A 580 -23.67 15.32 -9.45
N GLY A 581 -24.33 14.99 -8.34
CA GLY A 581 -25.50 14.12 -8.35
C GLY A 581 -25.18 12.64 -8.59
N LEU A 582 -23.90 12.25 -8.48
CA LEU A 582 -23.45 10.86 -8.58
C LEU A 582 -24.35 9.94 -7.76
N TYR A 583 -24.85 8.89 -8.40
CA TYR A 583 -25.73 7.92 -7.79
C TYR A 583 -25.42 6.52 -8.28
N TYR A 584 -25.97 5.53 -7.60
CA TYR A 584 -25.85 4.14 -8.01
C TYR A 584 -27.17 3.39 -7.88
N ILE A 585 -27.26 2.28 -8.61
CA ILE A 585 -28.33 1.29 -8.49
C ILE A 585 -27.74 0.03 -7.86
N ALA A 586 -28.26 -0.36 -6.70
CA ALA A 586 -27.84 -1.55 -5.99
C ALA A 586 -28.49 -2.80 -6.59
N ASN A 587 -27.76 -3.91 -6.69
CA ASN A 587 -28.31 -5.19 -7.15
C ASN A 587 -28.96 -6.01 -6.00
N TYR A 588 -29.50 -5.31 -5.01
CA TYR A 588 -30.19 -5.86 -3.83
C TYR A 588 -31.24 -4.86 -3.34
N ASP A 589 -32.23 -5.36 -2.61
CA ASP A 589 -33.30 -4.53 -2.03
C ASP A 589 -33.41 -4.61 -0.51
N LYS A 590 -32.60 -5.49 0.09
CA LYS A 590 -32.56 -5.69 1.54
C LYS A 590 -31.15 -5.94 2.03
N ILE A 591 -30.85 -5.46 3.25
CA ILE A 591 -29.56 -5.68 3.92
C ILE A 591 -29.79 -6.33 5.28
N VAL A 592 -28.96 -7.33 5.60
CA VAL A 592 -28.98 -8.03 6.89
C VAL A 592 -27.57 -8.21 7.48
N TYR A 593 -27.50 -8.21 8.81
CA TYR A 593 -26.28 -8.43 9.60
C TYR A 593 -26.51 -9.55 10.61
N PRO A 594 -26.35 -10.82 10.21
CA PRO A 594 -26.77 -11.96 11.02
C PRO A 594 -25.89 -12.18 12.26
N ASP A 595 -24.66 -11.65 12.26
CA ASP A 595 -23.67 -11.83 13.33
C ASP A 595 -23.64 -10.67 14.34
N LEU A 596 -24.55 -9.71 14.22
CA LEU A 596 -24.69 -8.60 15.16
C LEU A 596 -26.00 -8.68 15.94
N SER A 597 -25.92 -8.42 17.24
CA SER A 597 -27.07 -8.11 18.08
C SER A 597 -27.33 -6.59 18.09
N GLY A 598 -28.58 -6.18 17.87
CA GLY A 598 -28.98 -4.77 17.91
C GLY A 598 -28.88 -3.99 16.59
N THR A 599 -28.70 -2.68 16.71
CA THR A 599 -28.58 -1.73 15.59
C THR A 599 -27.15 -1.78 15.06
N PRO A 600 -26.93 -2.13 13.78
CA PRO A 600 -25.59 -2.20 13.22
C PRO A 600 -24.98 -0.80 13.12
N THR A 601 -23.70 -0.66 13.49
CA THR A 601 -22.97 0.60 13.41
C THR A 601 -21.59 0.41 12.79
N ALA A 602 -21.01 1.52 12.33
CA ALA A 602 -19.60 1.62 11.98
C ALA A 602 -18.98 2.77 12.79
N THR A 603 -17.81 2.53 13.34
CA THR A 603 -17.03 3.52 14.10
C THR A 603 -15.72 3.75 13.37
N PHE A 604 -15.29 4.99 13.14
CA PHE A 604 -14.05 5.28 12.42
C PHE A 604 -13.45 6.61 12.84
N SER A 605 -12.16 6.82 12.59
CA SER A 605 -11.46 8.07 12.89
C SER A 605 -11.07 8.79 11.60
N ASP A 606 -11.23 10.10 11.57
CA ASP A 606 -10.65 10.98 10.54
C ASP A 606 -9.27 11.51 10.97
N GLY A 607 -8.71 11.01 12.07
CA GLY A 607 -7.46 11.47 12.67
C GLY A 607 -7.60 12.66 13.61
N ASN A 608 -8.75 13.34 13.63
CA ASN A 608 -9.07 14.42 14.57
C ASN A 608 -10.16 13.99 15.56
N THR A 609 -11.16 13.26 15.07
CA THR A 609 -12.34 12.84 15.83
C THR A 609 -12.78 11.42 15.44
N THR A 610 -13.39 10.72 16.40
CA THR A 610 -14.02 9.43 16.18
C THR A 610 -15.50 9.63 15.86
N HIS A 611 -15.93 9.09 14.72
CA HIS A 611 -17.30 9.10 14.23
C HIS A 611 -17.96 7.75 14.50
N THR A 612 -19.28 7.76 14.77
CA THR A 612 -20.08 6.53 14.79
C THR A 612 -21.36 6.78 14.01
N VAL A 613 -21.63 5.92 13.03
CA VAL A 613 -22.81 6.01 12.17
C VAL A 613 -23.63 4.74 12.23
N THR A 614 -24.94 4.89 12.23
CA THR A 614 -25.87 3.76 12.11
C THR A 614 -25.84 3.24 10.68
N LEU A 615 -25.76 1.91 10.58
CA LEU A 615 -25.80 1.22 9.31
C LEU A 615 -27.25 0.87 8.91
N PRO A 616 -27.53 0.90 7.61
CA PRO A 616 -28.83 0.55 7.00
C PRO A 616 -29.21 -0.90 7.25
N LYS A 617 -30.42 -1.17 7.76
CA LYS A 617 -30.90 -2.54 8.04
C LYS A 617 -32.33 -2.73 7.53
N GLY A 618 -32.58 -3.86 6.88
CA GLY A 618 -33.90 -4.17 6.30
C GLY A 618 -34.01 -3.66 4.87
N ALA A 619 -35.21 -3.24 4.47
CA ALA A 619 -35.49 -2.78 3.12
C ALA A 619 -34.68 -1.51 2.80
N VAL A 620 -34.12 -1.45 1.60
CA VAL A 620 -33.32 -0.32 1.10
C VAL A 620 -34.21 0.75 0.46
N ALA A 621 -35.32 0.35 -0.14
CA ALA A 621 -36.31 1.29 -0.68
C ALA A 621 -36.87 2.16 0.44
N ASP A 622 -36.84 3.48 0.25
CA ASP A 622 -37.27 4.45 1.25
C ASP A 622 -37.81 5.72 0.57
N PRO A 623 -39.12 6.00 0.70
CA PRO A 623 -39.74 7.17 0.09
C PRO A 623 -39.34 8.51 0.76
N LYS A 624 -38.66 8.48 1.90
CA LYS A 624 -38.25 9.70 2.64
C LYS A 624 -37.00 10.36 2.07
N HIS A 625 -36.26 9.67 1.21
CA HIS A 625 -35.08 10.24 0.57
C HIS A 625 -35.47 11.26 -0.51
N ASN A 626 -34.55 12.15 -0.84
CA ASN A 626 -34.71 13.08 -1.96
C ASN A 626 -33.56 12.90 -2.97
N PRO A 627 -33.81 12.25 -4.13
CA PRO A 627 -35.09 11.65 -4.51
C PRO A 627 -35.44 10.37 -3.71
N PRO A 628 -36.70 9.92 -3.75
CA PRO A 628 -37.12 8.64 -3.19
C PRO A 628 -36.31 7.47 -3.76
N ILE A 629 -35.97 6.50 -2.91
CA ILE A 629 -35.30 5.27 -3.33
C ILE A 629 -36.37 4.22 -3.65
N TYR A 630 -36.39 3.73 -4.90
CA TYR A 630 -37.36 2.75 -5.40
C TYR A 630 -36.74 1.37 -5.57
N SER A 631 -37.59 0.34 -5.56
CA SER A 631 -37.26 -1.01 -5.99
C SER A 631 -38.38 -1.57 -6.87
N GLY A 632 -38.03 -2.25 -7.98
CA GLY A 632 -38.99 -2.84 -8.92
C GLY A 632 -40.00 -1.88 -9.56
N SER A 633 -39.76 -0.57 -9.49
CA SER A 633 -40.69 0.48 -9.94
C SER A 633 -39.94 1.74 -10.39
N ASN A 634 -40.64 2.64 -11.08
CA ASN A 634 -40.10 3.93 -11.55
C ASN A 634 -38.78 3.79 -12.34
N GLY A 635 -38.70 2.81 -13.24
CA GLY A 635 -37.51 2.57 -14.07
C GLY A 635 -36.38 1.78 -13.39
N ILE A 636 -36.57 1.33 -12.15
CA ILE A 636 -35.65 0.44 -11.44
C ILE A 636 -36.10 -1.02 -11.60
N PRO A 637 -35.24 -1.95 -12.06
CA PRO A 637 -35.60 -3.36 -12.19
C PRO A 637 -35.99 -4.02 -10.87
N GLU A 638 -36.82 -5.07 -10.95
CA GLU A 638 -37.19 -5.89 -9.79
C GLU A 638 -35.96 -6.54 -9.12
N GLY A 639 -35.89 -6.50 -7.79
CA GLY A 639 -34.76 -6.99 -7.00
C GLY A 639 -33.54 -6.06 -6.98
N GLN A 640 -33.62 -4.89 -7.63
CA GLN A 640 -32.63 -3.82 -7.56
C GLN A 640 -33.21 -2.61 -6.83
N THR A 641 -32.35 -1.70 -6.38
CA THR A 641 -32.78 -0.52 -5.63
C THR A 641 -32.00 0.74 -6.00
N GLY A 642 -32.72 1.84 -6.22
CA GLY A 642 -32.12 3.13 -6.54
C GLY A 642 -33.13 4.20 -6.96
N PRO A 643 -32.65 5.37 -7.42
CA PRO A 643 -31.26 5.83 -7.36
C PRO A 643 -30.84 6.13 -5.92
N ILE A 644 -29.68 5.63 -5.52
CA ILE A 644 -29.09 5.93 -4.22
C ILE A 644 -27.94 6.90 -4.45
N ARG A 645 -28.02 8.08 -3.81
CA ARG A 645 -26.94 9.08 -3.89
C ARG A 645 -25.65 8.51 -3.31
N VAL A 646 -24.55 8.64 -4.05
CA VAL A 646 -23.22 8.36 -3.51
C VAL A 646 -22.85 9.47 -2.53
N VAL A 647 -22.51 9.07 -1.31
CA VAL A 647 -22.04 9.94 -0.24
C VAL A 647 -20.62 9.54 0.12
N GLN A 648 -19.85 10.46 0.71
CA GLN A 648 -18.55 10.14 1.26
C GLN A 648 -18.58 10.33 2.79
N PRO A 649 -18.48 9.25 3.56
CA PRO A 649 -18.23 9.32 4.99
C PRO A 649 -16.93 10.07 5.29
N GLN A 650 -16.82 10.70 6.46
CA GLN A 650 -15.61 11.39 6.91
C GLN A 650 -14.52 10.39 7.33
N THR A 651 -14.11 9.54 6.39
CA THR A 651 -13.13 8.46 6.61
C THR A 651 -11.73 8.80 6.13
N VAL A 652 -11.53 9.97 5.49
CA VAL A 652 -10.18 10.40 5.08
C VAL A 652 -9.40 10.81 6.31
N TYR A 653 -8.31 10.10 6.58
CA TYR A 653 -7.46 10.43 7.71
C TYR A 653 -6.69 11.75 7.49
N SER A 654 -6.54 12.55 8.54
CA SER A 654 -5.93 13.90 8.47
C SER A 654 -4.50 13.90 7.94
N GLU A 655 -3.73 12.83 8.22
CA GLU A 655 -2.37 12.67 7.67
C GLU A 655 -2.37 12.50 6.13
N VAL A 656 -3.37 11.84 5.54
CA VAL A 656 -3.52 11.73 4.08
C VAL A 656 -3.86 13.09 3.47
N ALA A 657 -4.75 13.85 4.13
CA ALA A 657 -5.09 15.19 3.71
C ALA A 657 -3.84 16.11 3.71
N ALA A 658 -3.01 16.02 4.75
CA ALA A 658 -1.77 16.80 4.85
C ALA A 658 -0.79 16.50 3.69
N VAL A 659 -0.64 15.23 3.28
CA VAL A 659 0.21 14.89 2.12
C VAL A 659 -0.40 15.38 0.81
N ASN A 660 -1.72 15.26 0.63
CA ASN A 660 -2.40 15.83 -0.55
C ASN A 660 -2.21 17.34 -0.66
N ASP A 661 -2.30 18.06 0.46
CA ASP A 661 -2.10 19.51 0.50
C ASP A 661 -0.67 19.88 0.11
N GLN A 662 0.34 19.12 0.58
CA GLN A 662 1.74 19.31 0.18
C GLN A 662 1.95 19.08 -1.32
N VAL A 663 1.44 17.98 -1.87
CA VAL A 663 1.52 17.66 -3.30
C VAL A 663 0.83 18.73 -4.14
N THR A 664 -0.35 19.18 -3.72
CA THR A 664 -1.10 20.26 -4.37
C THR A 664 -0.30 21.57 -4.35
N GLN A 665 0.33 21.90 -3.21
CA GLN A 665 1.18 23.07 -3.09
C GLN A 665 2.36 23.01 -4.06
N PHE A 666 3.08 21.88 -4.14
CA PHE A 666 4.19 21.72 -5.10
C PHE A 666 3.74 21.87 -6.56
N MET A 667 2.57 21.34 -6.93
CA MET A 667 2.01 21.54 -8.27
C MET A 667 1.56 22.98 -8.52
N ASN A 668 1.12 23.72 -7.49
CA ASN A 668 0.75 25.13 -7.64
C ASN A 668 1.98 26.04 -7.77
N ASP A 669 3.07 25.71 -7.09
CA ASP A 669 4.31 26.48 -7.11
C ASP A 669 5.17 26.24 -8.35
N SER A 670 4.85 25.22 -9.15
CA SER A 670 5.59 24.85 -10.36
C SER A 670 4.81 25.14 -11.65
N SER A 671 5.45 25.86 -12.58
CA SER A 671 4.89 26.16 -13.90
C SER A 671 4.66 24.91 -14.76
N GLU A 672 5.38 23.81 -14.48
CA GLU A 672 5.21 22.53 -15.19
C GLU A 672 3.78 21.98 -15.07
N PHE A 673 3.04 22.37 -14.02
CA PHE A 673 1.69 21.90 -13.76
C PHE A 673 0.60 22.91 -14.11
N ASN A 674 0.91 24.05 -14.75
CA ASN A 674 -0.10 25.08 -15.05
C ASN A 674 -1.32 24.56 -15.83
N SER A 675 -1.09 23.60 -16.74
CA SER A 675 -2.15 22.93 -17.52
C SER A 675 -2.27 21.44 -17.19
N SER A 676 -1.74 21.01 -16.05
CA SER A 676 -1.65 19.58 -15.74
C SER A 676 -2.97 19.01 -15.22
N VAL A 677 -3.38 17.87 -15.77
CA VAL A 677 -4.55 17.11 -15.28
C VAL A 677 -4.33 16.55 -13.88
N TRP A 678 -3.08 16.33 -13.48
CA TRP A 678 -2.74 15.73 -12.18
C TRP A 678 -3.11 16.60 -10.98
N LYS A 679 -3.31 17.91 -11.19
CA LYS A 679 -3.85 18.83 -10.17
C LYS A 679 -5.23 18.45 -9.66
N TYR A 680 -5.94 17.59 -10.38
CA TYR A 680 -7.31 17.23 -10.10
C TYR A 680 -7.47 15.82 -9.54
N TYR A 681 -6.36 15.13 -9.25
CA TYR A 681 -6.35 13.82 -8.60
C TYR A 681 -5.78 13.93 -7.19
N ARG A 682 -6.32 13.16 -6.25
CA ARG A 682 -5.86 13.12 -4.86
C ARG A 682 -5.89 11.73 -4.28
N LEU A 683 -5.02 11.45 -3.32
CA LEU A 683 -5.06 10.23 -2.53
C LEU A 683 -6.28 10.27 -1.62
N LYS A 684 -7.10 9.23 -1.69
CA LYS A 684 -8.25 9.04 -0.81
C LYS A 684 -7.85 8.46 0.55
N GLY A 685 -6.88 7.55 0.53
CA GLY A 685 -6.31 6.91 1.70
C GLY A 685 -5.45 5.72 1.32
N VAL A 686 -4.80 5.12 2.32
CA VAL A 686 -3.86 4.02 2.16
C VAL A 686 -4.02 3.00 3.29
N GLN A 687 -3.98 1.70 3.00
CA GLN A 687 -3.99 0.64 4.01
C GLN A 687 -2.73 -0.22 3.82
N ALA A 688 -1.81 -0.15 4.79
CA ALA A 688 -0.55 -0.89 4.75
C ALA A 688 -0.48 -2.00 5.82
N ILE A 689 -1.09 -1.76 6.98
CA ILE A 689 -1.04 -2.66 8.13
C ILE A 689 -2.45 -3.17 8.45
N PRO A 690 -2.70 -4.49 8.45
CA PRO A 690 -3.96 -5.07 8.90
C PRO A 690 -4.26 -4.77 10.37
N SER A 691 -5.53 -4.56 10.71
CA SER A 691 -6.00 -4.34 12.07
C SER A 691 -7.46 -4.78 12.25
N SER A 692 -7.88 -5.04 13.48
CA SER A 692 -9.30 -5.19 13.83
C SER A 692 -9.92 -3.91 14.41
N ASP A 693 -9.10 -2.90 14.71
CA ASP A 693 -9.53 -1.61 15.24
C ASP A 693 -10.05 -0.72 14.12
N GLN A 694 -11.35 -0.41 14.16
CA GLN A 694 -11.98 0.40 13.13
C GLN A 694 -11.55 1.87 13.16
N THR A 695 -10.91 2.31 14.24
CA THR A 695 -10.38 3.67 14.40
C THR A 695 -8.97 3.82 13.86
N ASP A 696 -8.32 2.73 13.44
CA ASP A 696 -7.05 2.82 12.75
C ASP A 696 -7.19 3.59 11.41
N PRO A 697 -6.12 4.29 10.98
CA PRO A 697 -6.16 5.13 9.81
C PRO A 697 -6.68 4.41 8.56
N ASP A 698 -7.63 5.06 7.86
CA ASP A 698 -8.25 4.56 6.63
C ASP A 698 -8.79 3.11 6.72
N TYR A 699 -9.24 2.66 7.90
CA TYR A 699 -9.80 1.31 8.08
C TYR A 699 -10.96 1.00 7.11
N TYR A 700 -11.81 2.00 6.81
CA TYR A 700 -12.86 1.91 5.79
C TYR A 700 -12.44 2.59 4.48
N LEU A 701 -11.19 2.41 4.06
CA LEU A 701 -10.74 2.91 2.75
C LEU A 701 -11.65 2.34 1.67
N ALA A 702 -12.40 3.22 1.02
CA ALA A 702 -13.22 2.91 -0.14
C ALA A 702 -13.15 4.10 -1.08
N ASN A 703 -12.92 3.85 -2.37
CA ASN A 703 -13.15 4.87 -3.37
C ASN A 703 -14.64 5.01 -3.62
N ILE A 704 -15.13 6.24 -3.73
CA ILE A 704 -16.53 6.48 -4.10
C ILE A 704 -16.92 6.02 -5.52
N MET A 705 -15.95 5.66 -6.35
CA MET A 705 -16.15 5.16 -7.70
C MET A 705 -15.87 3.67 -7.79
N VAL A 706 -14.76 3.23 -7.22
CA VAL A 706 -14.30 1.83 -7.31
C VAL A 706 -15.01 0.94 -6.27
N GLU A 707 -15.46 1.52 -5.16
CA GLU A 707 -16.05 0.79 -4.03
C GLU A 707 -17.23 1.53 -3.38
N SER A 708 -18.25 1.90 -4.17
CA SER A 708 -19.42 2.63 -3.67
C SER A 708 -20.72 1.84 -3.68
N SER A 709 -21.13 1.43 -2.49
CA SER A 709 -22.55 1.35 -2.19
C SER A 709 -22.80 1.62 -0.69
N GLN A 710 -23.16 2.85 -0.33
CA GLN A 710 -23.93 3.05 0.91
C GLN A 710 -25.40 3.23 0.53
N PRO A 711 -26.32 2.36 0.99
CA PRO A 711 -26.14 1.39 2.06
C PRO A 711 -25.46 0.06 1.67
N GLY A 712 -24.41 -0.37 2.41
CA GLY A 712 -23.82 -1.71 2.27
C GLY A 712 -22.29 -1.81 2.43
N ILE A 713 -21.55 -1.33 1.43
CA ILE A 713 -20.15 -1.69 1.16
C ILE A 713 -19.16 -0.56 1.46
N GLN A 714 -19.59 0.70 1.40
CA GLN A 714 -18.68 1.81 1.68
C GLN A 714 -18.09 1.79 3.10
N LEU A 715 -18.83 1.22 4.07
CA LEU A 715 -18.38 0.99 5.44
C LEU A 715 -18.32 -0.53 5.73
N PHE A 716 -17.86 -1.29 4.73
CA PHE A 716 -17.69 -2.73 4.78
C PHE A 716 -16.61 -3.13 5.78
N ARG A 717 -16.87 -4.21 6.51
CA ARG A 717 -15.85 -5.00 7.22
C ARG A 717 -16.28 -6.46 7.27
N GLY A 718 -15.32 -7.36 7.46
CA GLY A 718 -15.58 -8.79 7.56
C GLY A 718 -15.88 -9.40 6.18
N THR A 719 -17.07 -9.93 5.97
CA THR A 719 -17.43 -10.55 4.68
C THR A 719 -18.84 -10.22 4.24
N ASN A 720 -19.04 -10.17 2.92
CA ASN A 720 -20.36 -10.12 2.29
C ASN A 720 -20.61 -11.45 1.61
N ILE A 721 -21.85 -11.95 1.67
CA ILE A 721 -22.25 -13.05 0.78
C ILE A 721 -22.31 -12.49 -0.64
N PHE A 722 -21.43 -13.00 -1.48
CA PHE A 722 -21.25 -12.56 -2.86
C PHE A 722 -21.02 -13.78 -3.77
N PRO A 723 -21.65 -13.87 -4.97
CA PRO A 723 -22.60 -12.93 -5.57
C PRO A 723 -23.88 -12.74 -4.74
N ILE A 724 -24.63 -11.66 -4.98
CA ILE A 724 -25.92 -11.45 -4.31
C ILE A 724 -26.84 -12.65 -4.63
N PRO A 725 -27.44 -13.32 -3.63
CA PRO A 725 -28.27 -14.48 -3.88
C PRO A 725 -29.58 -14.14 -4.61
N ALA A 726 -30.29 -15.18 -5.06
CA ALA A 726 -31.56 -15.03 -5.77
C ALA A 726 -32.64 -14.32 -4.93
N ASP A 727 -32.52 -14.36 -3.60
CA ASP A 727 -33.40 -13.67 -2.64
C ASP A 727 -33.21 -12.14 -2.59
N LYS A 728 -32.22 -11.61 -3.31
CA LYS A 728 -31.91 -10.17 -3.43
C LYS A 728 -31.48 -9.51 -2.12
N ILE A 729 -30.99 -10.31 -1.17
CA ILE A 729 -30.52 -9.84 0.14
C ILE A 729 -28.99 -9.71 0.15
N LEU A 730 -28.47 -8.50 0.42
CA LEU A 730 -27.08 -8.32 0.80
C LEU A 730 -26.88 -8.74 2.26
N THR A 731 -26.22 -9.88 2.47
CA THR A 731 -25.84 -10.34 3.81
C THR A 731 -24.42 -9.92 4.13
N ASN A 732 -24.24 -9.11 5.17
CA ASN A 732 -22.95 -8.63 5.64
C ASN A 732 -22.65 -9.19 7.04
N LYS A 733 -21.61 -10.03 7.12
CA LYS A 733 -21.10 -10.59 8.39
C LYS A 733 -19.88 -9.78 8.83
N ARG A 734 -20.07 -8.86 9.79
CA ARG A 734 -19.08 -7.84 10.17
C ARG A 734 -17.96 -8.33 11.08
N THR A 735 -18.16 -9.44 11.77
CA THR A 735 -17.25 -10.01 12.79
C THR A 735 -16.34 -11.10 12.24
N VAL A 736 -16.57 -11.52 10.99
CA VAL A 736 -15.74 -12.53 10.33
C VAL A 736 -14.32 -12.01 10.15
N LYS A 737 -13.34 -12.84 10.48
CA LYS A 737 -11.93 -12.55 10.21
C LYS A 737 -11.68 -12.82 8.73
N ASN A 738 -11.34 -11.78 8.00
CA ASN A 738 -11.23 -11.79 6.55
C ASN A 738 -9.82 -11.51 6.06
N VAL A 739 -8.85 -11.24 6.94
CA VAL A 739 -7.45 -11.09 6.57
C VAL A 739 -6.60 -12.02 7.42
N ASN A 740 -5.75 -12.81 6.77
CA ASN A 740 -4.68 -13.57 7.42
C ASN A 740 -3.38 -12.75 7.33
N VAL A 741 -2.84 -12.35 8.48
CA VAL A 741 -1.49 -11.78 8.54
C VAL A 741 -0.50 -12.94 8.35
N PRO A 742 0.47 -12.87 7.41
CA PRO A 742 1.31 -14.01 7.05
C PRO A 742 2.11 -14.62 8.21
N ASP A 743 1.55 -15.63 8.85
CA ASP A 743 2.21 -16.75 9.52
C ASP A 743 1.51 -18.02 9.02
N TYR A 744 1.85 -18.42 7.78
CA TYR A 744 1.02 -19.25 6.90
C TYR A 744 0.67 -20.65 7.44
N ASP A 745 1.25 -21.09 8.56
CA ASP A 745 1.05 -22.45 9.09
C ASP A 745 0.77 -22.55 10.60
N HIS A 746 0.72 -21.46 11.38
CA HIS A 746 0.54 -21.59 12.85
C HIS A 746 -0.34 -20.50 13.50
N ASN A 747 -1.41 -20.97 14.16
CA ASN A 747 -2.43 -20.28 14.98
C ASN A 747 -2.30 -18.75 15.29
N ILE A 748 -3.35 -18.04 14.83
CA ILE A 748 -3.98 -16.81 15.34
C ILE A 748 -3.19 -15.49 15.25
N GLN A 749 -3.10 -14.93 14.05
CA GLN A 749 -3.37 -13.49 13.83
C GLN A 749 -4.16 -13.32 12.53
N SER A 750 -5.45 -13.65 12.59
CA SER A 750 -6.41 -13.23 11.58
C SER A 750 -7.14 -12.00 12.10
N GLU A 751 -7.25 -10.99 11.26
CA GLU A 751 -7.86 -9.70 11.57
C GLU A 751 -9.20 -9.56 10.84
N THR A 752 -10.10 -8.78 11.43
CA THR A 752 -11.31 -8.32 10.74
C THR A 752 -11.04 -6.93 10.20
N MET A 753 -10.76 -6.83 8.91
CA MET A 753 -10.49 -5.58 8.21
C MET A 753 -11.71 -5.09 7.41
N GLY A 754 -11.75 -3.77 7.22
CA GLY A 754 -12.68 -3.08 6.33
C GLY A 754 -12.01 -2.50 5.09
N GLY A 755 -12.82 -1.85 4.26
CA GLY A 755 -12.36 -1.21 3.03
C GLY A 755 -11.71 -2.16 2.02
N CYS A 756 -10.83 -1.63 1.18
CA CYS A 756 -10.15 -2.36 0.11
C CYS A 756 -9.40 -3.59 0.64
N MET A 757 -8.55 -3.43 1.66
CA MET A 757 -7.80 -4.54 2.26
C MET A 757 -8.72 -5.61 2.83
N GLY A 758 -9.85 -5.22 3.43
CA GLY A 758 -10.86 -6.16 3.90
C GLY A 758 -11.54 -6.91 2.75
N CYS A 759 -11.92 -6.21 1.68
CA CYS A 759 -12.57 -6.83 0.53
C CYS A 759 -11.64 -7.83 -0.17
N HIS A 760 -10.41 -7.42 -0.46
CA HIS A 760 -9.36 -8.30 -1.01
C HIS A 760 -8.94 -9.39 -0.02
N GLY A 761 -9.06 -9.15 1.29
CA GLY A 761 -8.90 -10.16 2.32
C GLY A 761 -9.83 -11.36 2.13
N VAL A 762 -11.07 -11.13 1.68
CA VAL A 762 -11.99 -12.24 1.35
C VAL A 762 -11.41 -13.11 0.23
N ALA A 763 -10.81 -12.51 -0.79
CA ALA A 763 -10.10 -13.27 -1.84
C ALA A 763 -8.91 -14.06 -1.25
N GLN A 764 -8.17 -13.48 -0.31
CA GLN A 764 -7.08 -14.17 0.39
C GLN A 764 -7.57 -15.37 1.21
N THR A 765 -8.60 -15.19 2.03
CA THR A 765 -9.00 -16.13 3.08
C THR A 765 -10.04 -17.14 2.60
N ALA A 766 -11.11 -16.68 1.94
CA ALA A 766 -12.20 -17.54 1.47
C ALA A 766 -11.88 -18.19 0.12
N LEU A 767 -11.23 -17.45 -0.80
CA LEU A 767 -10.92 -17.93 -2.15
C LEU A 767 -9.49 -18.48 -2.31
N LYS A 768 -8.63 -18.27 -1.30
CA LYS A 768 -7.22 -18.68 -1.29
C LYS A 768 -6.39 -18.08 -2.44
N GLN A 769 -6.72 -16.86 -2.86
CA GLN A 769 -6.14 -16.18 -4.01
C GLN A 769 -5.15 -15.06 -3.65
N GLY A 770 -4.63 -15.05 -2.42
CA GLY A 770 -3.50 -14.17 -2.06
C GLY A 770 -3.78 -12.68 -2.24
N PHE A 771 -5.01 -12.24 -1.90
CA PHE A 771 -5.56 -10.89 -2.11
C PHE A 771 -5.91 -10.50 -3.56
N SER A 772 -5.85 -11.41 -4.53
CA SER A 772 -6.17 -11.08 -5.93
C SER A 772 -7.50 -11.71 -6.37
N PHE A 773 -8.45 -10.89 -6.83
CA PHE A 773 -9.65 -11.38 -7.51
C PHE A 773 -9.39 -11.79 -8.97
N LEU A 774 -8.17 -11.58 -9.50
CA LEU A 774 -7.89 -11.89 -10.90
C LEU A 774 -7.81 -13.40 -11.15
N PHE A 775 -7.40 -14.17 -10.14
CA PHE A 775 -7.27 -15.63 -10.23
C PHE A 775 -8.61 -16.38 -10.22
N ASP A 776 -9.74 -15.67 -10.02
CA ASP A 776 -11.09 -16.23 -10.16
C ASP A 776 -11.41 -16.74 -11.58
N ALA A 777 -10.60 -16.35 -12.57
CA ALA A 777 -10.66 -16.88 -13.93
C ALA A 777 -10.31 -18.38 -14.05
N ILE A 778 -9.83 -19.01 -12.97
CA ILE A 778 -9.50 -20.43 -12.90
C ILE A 778 -10.45 -21.11 -11.91
N ASN A 779 -11.12 -22.19 -12.34
CA ASN A 779 -11.81 -23.08 -11.41
C ASN A 779 -10.88 -24.24 -10.99
N PRO A 780 -10.32 -24.23 -9.77
CA PRO A 780 -9.39 -25.27 -9.34
C PRO A 780 -10.09 -26.62 -9.08
N THR A 781 -11.41 -26.62 -8.86
CA THR A 781 -12.20 -27.81 -8.52
C THR A 781 -12.77 -28.53 -9.74
N ASP A 782 -12.98 -27.81 -10.84
CA ASP A 782 -13.45 -28.36 -12.11
C ASP A 782 -12.42 -28.15 -13.23
N ARG A 783 -11.65 -29.21 -13.50
CA ARG A 783 -10.63 -29.24 -14.56
C ARG A 783 -11.21 -29.43 -15.96
N THR A 784 -12.52 -29.56 -16.10
CA THR A 784 -13.20 -29.71 -17.39
C THR A 784 -13.70 -28.38 -17.95
N SER A 785 -13.86 -27.37 -17.08
CA SER A 785 -14.22 -26.01 -17.46
C SER A 785 -13.04 -25.28 -18.14
N PRO A 786 -13.33 -24.37 -19.09
CA PRO A 786 -12.32 -23.49 -19.69
C PRO A 786 -11.78 -22.49 -18.65
N THR A 787 -10.53 -22.07 -18.81
CA THR A 787 -9.99 -20.90 -18.10
C THR A 787 -10.40 -19.62 -18.83
N GLY A 788 -10.72 -18.59 -18.05
CA GLY A 788 -10.92 -17.24 -18.52
C GLY A 788 -12.20 -16.65 -17.97
N PHE A 789 -12.39 -15.35 -18.22
CA PHE A 789 -13.64 -14.68 -17.88
C PHE A 789 -14.72 -15.00 -18.91
N ALA A 790 -15.98 -15.15 -18.46
CA ALA A 790 -17.06 -15.63 -19.32
C ALA A 790 -17.29 -14.75 -20.57
N GLY A 791 -17.39 -13.44 -20.36
CA GLY A 791 -17.66 -12.44 -21.39
C GLY A 791 -17.54 -11.03 -20.82
N PRO A 792 -17.44 -9.98 -21.66
CA PRO A 792 -17.47 -8.60 -21.19
C PRO A 792 -18.87 -8.23 -20.70
N GLU A 793 -18.97 -7.20 -19.86
CA GLU A 793 -20.25 -6.60 -19.47
C GLU A 793 -20.61 -5.48 -20.45
N THR A 794 -21.82 -5.53 -21.02
CA THR A 794 -22.31 -4.45 -21.88
C THR A 794 -22.80 -3.25 -21.06
N ILE A 795 -22.58 -2.04 -21.59
CA ILE A 795 -23.09 -0.79 -21.02
C ILE A 795 -24.62 -0.86 -20.92
N GLY A 796 -25.14 -0.44 -19.78
CA GLY A 796 -26.55 -0.41 -19.44
C GLY A 796 -26.87 -1.04 -18.08
N LEU A 797 -28.14 -0.94 -17.69
CA LEU A 797 -28.72 -1.52 -16.48
C LEU A 797 -29.67 -2.67 -16.85
N PRO A 798 -29.17 -3.90 -17.04
CA PRO A 798 -30.02 -5.07 -17.25
C PRO A 798 -30.72 -5.52 -15.96
N ASP A 799 -31.57 -6.53 -16.09
CA ASP A 799 -32.30 -7.15 -14.98
C ASP A 799 -31.39 -7.78 -13.91
N ALA A 800 -31.96 -8.06 -12.73
CA ALA A 800 -31.21 -8.59 -11.59
C ALA A 800 -30.62 -10.00 -11.83
N LEU A 801 -31.19 -10.83 -12.70
CA LEU A 801 -30.64 -12.15 -13.03
C LEU A 801 -29.40 -11.99 -13.90
N THR A 802 -29.45 -11.11 -14.90
CA THR A 802 -28.28 -10.76 -15.72
C THR A 802 -27.17 -10.16 -14.86
N MET A 803 -27.50 -9.27 -13.92
CA MET A 803 -26.53 -8.74 -12.94
C MET A 803 -25.88 -9.84 -12.09
N GLN A 804 -26.67 -10.80 -11.60
CA GLN A 804 -26.14 -11.95 -10.87
C GLN A 804 -25.18 -12.79 -11.73
N LYS A 805 -25.48 -12.98 -13.03
CA LYS A 805 -24.57 -13.64 -13.98
C LYS A 805 -23.29 -12.85 -14.22
N ARG A 806 -23.33 -11.52 -14.23
CA ARG A 806 -22.12 -10.66 -14.28
C ARG A 806 -21.25 -10.89 -13.06
N ALA A 807 -21.83 -10.94 -11.86
CA ALA A 807 -21.12 -11.23 -10.62
C ALA A 807 -20.43 -12.60 -10.63
N LEU A 808 -21.06 -13.63 -11.23
CA LEU A 808 -20.48 -14.98 -11.40
C LEU A 808 -19.29 -15.05 -12.38
N LYS A 809 -18.89 -13.94 -13.03
CA LYS A 809 -17.64 -13.84 -13.79
C LYS A 809 -16.42 -13.73 -12.86
N TYR A 810 -16.61 -13.17 -11.67
CA TYR A 810 -15.57 -12.99 -10.63
C TYR A 810 -15.53 -14.17 -9.67
N SER A 811 -16.22 -15.28 -9.94
CA SER A 811 -16.11 -16.44 -9.07
C SER A 811 -16.55 -17.70 -9.78
N LEU A 812 -15.66 -18.24 -10.62
CA LEU A 812 -15.85 -19.57 -11.19
C LEU A 812 -15.86 -20.67 -10.12
N SER A 813 -15.20 -20.42 -8.98
CA SER A 813 -15.15 -21.31 -7.80
C SER A 813 -16.47 -21.38 -7.02
N LEU A 814 -17.28 -20.31 -7.02
CA LEU A 814 -18.60 -20.26 -6.35
C LEU A 814 -19.77 -20.71 -7.23
N ARG A 815 -19.53 -21.12 -8.49
CA ARG A 815 -20.59 -21.66 -9.37
C ARG A 815 -21.15 -23.01 -8.91
N ASN A 816 -20.51 -23.68 -7.94
CA ASN A 816 -21.03 -24.88 -7.31
C ASN A 816 -21.95 -24.49 -6.13
N GLU A 817 -23.20 -24.93 -6.16
CA GLU A 817 -24.23 -24.62 -5.14
C GLU A 817 -23.78 -24.96 -3.70
N ASP A 818 -22.93 -26.00 -3.53
CA ASP A 818 -22.38 -26.43 -2.24
C ASP A 818 -21.46 -25.41 -1.54
N THR A 819 -20.89 -24.46 -2.29
CA THR A 819 -19.98 -23.43 -1.75
C THR A 819 -20.72 -22.19 -1.24
N VAL A 820 -21.91 -21.92 -1.78
CA VAL A 820 -22.78 -20.82 -1.34
C VAL A 820 -23.35 -21.12 0.06
N GLU A 821 -23.62 -22.39 0.38
CA GLU A 821 -24.08 -22.79 1.71
C GLU A 821 -22.96 -22.77 2.77
N LYS A 822 -21.72 -23.14 2.42
CA LYS A 822 -20.59 -23.21 3.38
C LYS A 822 -20.00 -21.85 3.75
N THR A 823 -20.17 -20.81 2.94
CA THR A 823 -19.85 -19.42 3.33
C THR A 823 -20.92 -18.84 4.28
N GLY A 824 -22.07 -19.50 4.38
CA GLY A 824 -23.16 -19.21 5.31
C GLY A 824 -22.96 -19.74 6.72
N THR A 825 -22.18 -20.80 6.92
CA THR A 825 -22.10 -21.52 8.21
C THR A 825 -20.69 -22.08 8.52
N GLN A 826 -19.75 -21.21 8.87
CA GLN A 826 -18.65 -21.52 9.80
C GLN A 826 -18.32 -20.27 10.62
#